data_AF-A0A1A8W792-F1
#
_entry.id   AF-A0A1A8W792-F1
#
_cell.length_a   1.000
_cell.length_b   1.000
_cell.length_c   1.000
_cell.angle_alpha   90.00
_cell.angle_beta   90.00
_cell.angle_gamma   90.00
#
_symmetry.space_group_name_H-M   'P 1'
#
loop_
_entity.id
_entity.type
_entity.pdbx_description
1 polymer ?
#
loop_
_entity_poly.entity_id
_entity_poly.type
_entity_poly.pdbx_seq_one_letter_code
_entity_poly.pdbx_strand_id
1 'polypeptide(L)'
;MSYIAYSNYNNNHNNHNNHNNHNNSNNNNNSNNNNNNNNNNSNNNNNINNNNNNSSSMNTNMNNTNKSIDFLSKSDSFIDENVYKNINELRNEALKILKSYLPYLCKILVDNTVYTKWDYLTMDESHFQNDNANIPDLIQDISPELYNNNNSNKNDDIGQDELKINKMNNNSSVNNSNSSNVNSNNMDNITDMGFDNKNSNTYDDFSDDEKNDDLTSRTWGNDWTVRKGAALCLDYLSNVYNDEILEFILPHIEEKLMSDKWNIRESAVLTLGAIAKGCMYSLSPFIPKVLEYLIKLLNDEKPLARSISCWCVTRFSSWICHPDNCDKWFEPVLLNLLKRILDSNKRVQEAACSSFANLEEDALELLNNYLHEIVHTIQQAFQIYQAKNYFILFDVVGTLIDSVNIVKENNELAHQIVNSILLKWDNIRISSPYIIALMECMSCITSAYGKEFLKYAKSVIRTCIKFLVLLYIDLEEEIKYYYTKKSGSTNSFMLNRNNISDTASELLTYYKISNEDYFTSLKDIDSISPSKKKDLIECSFDLLSRILSVINSNILNILSEDEYNFIPLVHRYCLKLENIKFDSLNNKMIINHGYNKMLNLNNSNNNNNNTSSSITNGIIVSKENEYTELAKLFLNFGILQSNFALIGDISRFCTQYLIPYLNDIIPYLIAHITHPSTPVSNNASWAIGEISIHINPQYMEMYVDEIIKQLIYICQNSKYHGCLLQNICISLGRLSATYPKKIIFYFPQFLKTWLKIMSHGTQENEKISSLKAILETLYLNLDIAAENLKDIVYIILKYKYVSQNINIFFHQFLSNMKQKYPNHWKEIYNPTNDSLSSPIPNDMLNDLNTRFNL
;
A
#
# COMPACT_ATOMS: atom_id res chain seq x y z
N MET A 1 11.67 -7.33 11.10
CA MET A 1 13.06 -7.83 11.13
C MET A 1 13.11 -9.20 10.45
N SER A 2 13.04 -9.20 9.11
CA SER A 2 12.88 -10.43 8.31
C SER A 2 13.72 -10.39 7.04
N TYR A 3 15.02 -10.06 7.13
CA TYR A 3 15.94 -10.20 5.99
C TYR A 3 17.39 -10.46 6.44
N ILE A 4 17.63 -11.52 7.21
CA ILE A 4 18.94 -12.18 7.27
C ILE A 4 18.71 -13.69 7.41
N ALA A 5 18.50 -14.39 6.29
CA ALA A 5 18.75 -15.83 6.17
C ALA A 5 18.60 -16.33 4.71
N TYR A 6 19.25 -15.69 3.72
CA TYR A 6 19.45 -16.31 2.41
C TYR A 6 20.79 -15.90 1.81
N SER A 7 21.88 -16.33 2.43
CA SER A 7 23.08 -16.72 1.68
C SER A 7 23.84 -17.74 2.53
N ASN A 8 23.82 -18.99 2.10
CA ASN A 8 24.87 -20.01 2.28
C ASN A 8 24.30 -21.41 2.03
N TYR A 9 24.11 -21.74 0.75
CA TYR A 9 24.14 -23.12 0.29
C TYR A 9 24.72 -23.15 -1.13
N ASN A 10 26.05 -23.28 -1.22
CA ASN A 10 26.72 -24.23 -2.10
C ASN A 10 28.24 -24.01 -2.05
N ASN A 11 28.93 -24.85 -1.30
CA ASN A 11 30.22 -25.37 -1.71
C ASN A 11 30.45 -26.72 -1.01
N ASN A 12 30.14 -27.80 -1.73
CA ASN A 12 30.65 -29.13 -1.45
C ASN A 12 31.86 -29.37 -2.35
N HIS A 13 33.06 -29.55 -1.77
CA HIS A 13 33.83 -30.79 -1.95
C HIS A 13 35.17 -30.81 -1.19
N ASN A 14 35.36 -31.95 -0.49
CA ASN A 14 36.57 -32.75 -0.28
C ASN A 14 37.83 -32.12 0.36
N ASN A 15 38.17 -32.55 1.59
CA ASN A 15 39.16 -33.62 1.80
C ASN A 15 39.44 -33.98 3.28
N HIS A 16 39.45 -35.29 3.52
CA HIS A 16 40.31 -36.13 4.39
C HIS A 16 40.68 -35.80 5.85
N ASN A 17 40.46 -36.84 6.68
CA ASN A 17 41.32 -37.40 7.77
C ASN A 17 41.67 -36.44 8.94
N ASN A 18 41.69 -36.81 10.22
CA ASN A 18 41.98 -38.09 10.86
C ASN A 18 41.73 -38.00 12.38
N HIS A 19 41.43 -39.14 13.02
CA HIS A 19 41.86 -39.57 14.37
C HIS A 19 41.48 -38.84 15.67
N ASN A 20 40.88 -39.65 16.57
CA ASN A 20 41.31 -40.00 17.95
C ASN A 20 41.69 -38.84 18.88
N ASN A 21 41.25 -38.76 20.14
CA ASN A 21 41.17 -39.84 21.12
C ASN A 21 40.58 -39.30 22.44
N HIS A 22 39.89 -40.18 23.17
CA HIS A 22 39.97 -40.38 24.63
C HIS A 22 40.02 -39.19 25.62
N ASN A 23 38.99 -39.13 26.47
CA ASN A 23 39.00 -39.46 27.91
C ASN A 23 37.82 -38.72 28.58
N ASN A 24 36.75 -39.36 29.04
CA ASN A 24 36.61 -40.39 30.05
C ASN A 24 37.13 -39.95 31.43
N SER A 25 36.23 -39.41 32.25
CA SER A 25 36.10 -39.67 33.70
C SER A 25 35.00 -38.74 34.24
N ASN A 26 33.80 -39.26 34.52
CA ASN A 26 33.43 -39.84 35.82
C ASN A 26 33.87 -38.97 37.00
N ASN A 27 32.92 -38.29 37.62
CA ASN A 27 32.38 -38.71 38.92
C ASN A 27 31.33 -37.67 39.33
N ASN A 28 30.07 -38.08 39.40
CA ASN A 28 29.45 -38.78 40.52
C ASN A 28 29.05 -37.82 41.63
N ASN A 29 27.87 -38.15 42.11
CA ASN A 29 27.42 -37.95 43.47
C ASN A 29 26.98 -36.53 43.82
N ASN A 30 25.83 -36.36 44.44
CA ASN A 30 24.76 -37.28 44.79
C ASN A 30 23.75 -36.37 45.46
N SER A 31 22.49 -36.79 45.46
CA SER A 31 21.63 -36.68 46.63
C SER A 31 21.23 -35.24 47.02
N ASN A 32 20.02 -34.98 47.45
CA ASN A 32 18.93 -35.83 47.84
C ASN A 32 17.83 -34.85 48.22
N ASN A 33 16.59 -35.34 48.10
CA ASN A 33 15.55 -35.06 49.08
C ASN A 33 15.07 -33.60 49.09
N ASN A 34 13.82 -33.27 49.32
CA ASN A 34 12.65 -33.90 49.91
C ASN A 34 11.75 -32.66 49.95
N ASN A 35 10.46 -32.65 49.73
CA ASN A 35 9.40 -33.61 49.93
C ASN A 35 8.19 -32.68 50.12
N ASN A 36 7.02 -33.31 50.06
CA ASN A 36 5.88 -32.97 50.89
C ASN A 36 5.10 -31.73 50.45
N ASN A 37 3.90 -31.91 49.91
CA ASN A 37 2.68 -32.46 50.53
C ASN A 37 1.72 -31.28 50.63
N ASN A 38 0.41 -31.38 50.43
CA ASN A 38 -0.55 -32.43 50.74
C ASN A 38 -1.84 -32.00 50.00
N ASN A 39 -2.58 -32.90 49.33
CA ASN A 39 -3.70 -33.70 49.88
C ASN A 39 -4.91 -32.83 50.31
N ASN A 40 -6.18 -33.15 50.04
CA ASN A 40 -6.89 -34.43 49.93
C ASN A 40 -8.31 -34.14 49.37
N ASN A 41 -8.86 -34.91 48.41
CA ASN A 41 -9.59 -36.19 48.52
C ASN A 41 -11.04 -36.12 49.07
N SER A 42 -12.00 -36.69 48.32
CA SER A 42 -12.70 -37.97 48.60
C SER A 42 -13.96 -38.13 47.68
N ASN A 43 -14.00 -39.12 46.77
CA ASN A 43 -14.58 -40.50 46.83
C ASN A 43 -16.12 -40.56 46.66
N ASN A 44 -16.75 -41.47 45.87
CA ASN A 44 -16.63 -42.94 45.87
C ASN A 44 -17.36 -43.65 44.68
N ASN A 45 -16.77 -44.76 44.16
CA ASN A 45 -17.33 -46.11 43.78
C ASN A 45 -18.44 -46.28 42.70
N ASN A 46 -18.50 -47.29 41.80
CA ASN A 46 -18.19 -48.74 41.86
C ASN A 46 -18.18 -49.44 40.46
N ASN A 47 -17.34 -50.49 40.30
CA ASN A 47 -17.47 -51.80 39.59
C ASN A 47 -18.20 -51.96 38.21
N ILE A 48 -17.57 -52.62 37.22
CA ILE A 48 -17.62 -54.08 36.89
C ILE A 48 -16.79 -54.37 35.61
N ASN A 49 -16.15 -55.54 35.66
CA ASN A 49 -15.18 -56.20 34.78
C ASN A 49 -15.64 -56.67 33.38
N ASN A 50 -14.63 -56.73 32.49
CA ASN A 50 -14.26 -57.83 31.57
C ASN A 50 -15.16 -58.13 30.34
N ASN A 51 -14.68 -58.62 29.19
CA ASN A 51 -13.36 -58.95 28.60
C ASN A 51 -13.72 -59.52 27.20
N ASN A 52 -13.08 -59.13 26.09
CA ASN A 52 -11.76 -59.52 25.57
C ASN A 52 -11.82 -60.60 24.47
N ASN A 53 -10.73 -60.56 23.68
CA ASN A 53 -9.93 -61.68 23.14
C ASN A 53 -10.19 -62.02 21.67
N ASN A 54 -9.25 -61.69 20.76
CA ASN A 54 -7.95 -62.37 20.46
C ASN A 54 -8.14 -63.35 19.28
N SER A 55 -7.23 -63.62 18.36
CA SER A 55 -5.80 -63.28 18.15
C SER A 55 -5.30 -64.00 16.88
N SER A 56 -4.11 -63.62 16.39
CA SER A 56 -3.10 -64.44 15.67
C SER A 56 -3.39 -64.88 14.21
N SER A 57 -2.46 -65.07 13.27
CA SER A 57 -1.05 -64.70 13.05
C SER A 57 -0.62 -65.27 11.67
N MET A 58 0.45 -64.72 11.07
CA MET A 58 1.40 -65.33 10.11
C MET A 58 1.13 -65.43 8.58
N ASN A 59 2.08 -64.82 7.85
CA ASN A 59 2.90 -65.33 6.72
C ASN A 59 2.52 -65.18 5.22
N THR A 60 3.49 -64.55 4.52
CA THR A 60 4.13 -64.88 3.21
C THR A 60 3.52 -64.48 1.85
N ASN A 61 4.27 -63.57 1.17
CA ASN A 61 4.75 -63.56 -0.23
C ASN A 61 3.89 -64.13 -1.39
N MET A 62 3.53 -63.28 -2.37
CA MET A 62 4.18 -63.19 -3.70
C MET A 62 3.38 -62.32 -4.71
N ASN A 63 4.08 -61.34 -5.29
CA ASN A 63 4.14 -60.92 -6.71
C ASN A 63 2.88 -60.91 -7.62
N ASN A 64 2.49 -59.72 -8.07
CA ASN A 64 2.84 -59.11 -9.38
C ASN A 64 1.69 -58.40 -10.13
N THR A 65 1.99 -57.13 -10.43
CA THR A 65 1.65 -56.33 -11.64
C THR A 65 0.19 -55.95 -11.92
N ASN A 66 -0.18 -54.70 -11.61
CA ASN A 66 -0.47 -53.66 -12.62
C ASN A 66 -0.94 -52.32 -12.03
N LYS A 67 -0.30 -51.25 -12.50
CA LYS A 67 -0.79 -49.88 -12.75
C LYS A 67 -1.17 -48.93 -11.60
N SER A 68 -0.48 -47.78 -11.69
CA SER A 68 -0.96 -46.39 -11.70
C SER A 68 -1.20 -45.64 -10.38
N ILE A 69 -0.34 -44.63 -10.20
CA ILE A 69 -0.65 -43.21 -9.90
C ILE A 69 -1.45 -42.99 -8.62
N ASP A 70 -0.73 -42.69 -7.54
CA ASP A 70 -1.11 -41.71 -6.52
C ASP A 70 0.09 -41.52 -5.58
N PHE A 71 0.66 -40.32 -5.54
CA PHE A 71 1.37 -39.69 -4.41
C PHE A 71 2.11 -38.45 -4.93
N LEU A 72 1.34 -37.39 -5.17
CA LEU A 72 1.84 -36.01 -5.23
C LEU A 72 0.68 -35.08 -4.87
N SER A 73 0.40 -34.99 -3.57
CA SER A 73 -0.35 -33.89 -2.99
C SER A 73 0.27 -33.55 -1.64
N LYS A 74 0.30 -32.25 -1.33
CA LYS A 74 0.90 -31.58 -0.17
C LYS A 74 2.32 -31.06 -0.36
N SER A 75 2.43 -30.03 -1.19
CA SER A 75 3.33 -28.90 -0.91
C SER A 75 2.48 -27.78 -0.30
N ASP A 76 2.03 -27.98 0.94
CA ASP A 76 1.59 -26.87 1.78
C ASP A 76 2.87 -26.26 2.37
N SER A 77 3.00 -24.94 2.28
CA SER A 77 4.08 -24.16 2.85
C SER A 77 4.01 -24.11 4.39
N PHE A 78 4.22 -25.25 5.04
CA PHE A 78 4.55 -25.27 6.46
C PHE A 78 6.04 -24.93 6.60
N ILE A 79 6.32 -23.69 7.00
CA ILE A 79 7.65 -23.37 7.52
C ILE A 79 7.80 -24.16 8.83
N ASP A 80 8.81 -25.03 8.89
CA ASP A 80 9.05 -25.97 9.97
C ASP A 80 9.19 -25.25 11.32
N GLU A 81 8.29 -25.51 12.27
CA GLU A 81 8.30 -24.94 13.64
C GLU A 81 9.66 -25.11 14.33
N ASN A 82 10.41 -26.16 13.98
CA ASN A 82 11.74 -26.41 14.55
C ASN A 82 12.78 -25.37 14.11
N VAL A 83 12.64 -24.77 12.93
CA VAL A 83 13.55 -23.73 12.42
C VAL A 83 13.32 -22.40 13.16
N TYR A 84 12.06 -22.00 13.37
CA TYR A 84 11.72 -20.81 14.16
C TYR A 84 12.14 -20.95 15.63
N LYS A 85 11.99 -22.14 16.20
CA LYS A 85 12.41 -22.41 17.58
C LYS A 85 13.92 -22.21 17.75
N ASN A 86 14.72 -22.66 16.77
CA ASN A 86 16.17 -22.51 16.77
C ASN A 86 16.63 -21.04 16.61
N ILE A 87 15.96 -20.27 15.73
CA ILE A 87 16.26 -18.83 15.55
C ILE A 87 15.97 -18.01 16.82
N ASN A 88 14.86 -18.30 17.50
CA ASN A 88 14.51 -17.60 18.74
C ASN A 88 15.49 -17.92 19.88
N GLU A 89 15.99 -19.15 19.95
CA GLU A 89 17.02 -19.54 20.93
C GLU A 89 18.34 -18.78 20.68
N LEU A 90 18.82 -18.74 19.44
CA LEU A 90 20.01 -17.96 19.04
C LEU A 90 19.84 -16.47 19.33
N ARG A 91 18.65 -15.90 19.04
CA ARG A 91 18.33 -14.51 19.36
C ARG A 91 18.45 -14.24 20.85
N ASN A 92 17.87 -15.11 21.68
CA ASN A 92 17.90 -14.94 23.13
C ASN A 92 19.32 -15.06 23.71
N GLU A 93 20.15 -15.92 23.15
CA GLU A 93 21.57 -16.02 23.52
C GLU A 93 22.34 -14.76 23.13
N ALA A 94 22.16 -14.26 21.90
CA ALA A 94 22.77 -13.02 21.44
C ALA A 94 22.37 -11.82 22.31
N LEU A 95 21.09 -11.70 22.69
CA LEU A 95 20.61 -10.65 23.60
C LEU A 95 21.23 -10.76 25.00
N LYS A 96 21.43 -11.98 25.53
CA LYS A 96 22.13 -12.16 26.81
C LYS A 96 23.58 -11.70 26.74
N ILE A 97 24.29 -12.02 25.66
CA ILE A 97 25.67 -11.58 25.45
C ILE A 97 25.70 -10.05 25.35
N LEU A 98 24.85 -9.46 24.51
CA LEU A 98 24.77 -8.02 24.30
C LEU A 98 24.44 -7.25 25.58
N LYS A 99 23.59 -7.79 26.45
CA LYS A 99 23.28 -7.21 27.77
C LYS A 99 24.55 -6.92 28.59
N SER A 100 25.55 -7.80 28.55
CA SER A 100 26.81 -7.60 29.27
C SER A 100 27.66 -6.42 28.77
N TYR A 101 27.40 -5.96 27.54
CA TYR A 101 28.09 -4.83 26.91
C TYR A 101 27.33 -3.51 27.03
N LEU A 102 26.07 -3.51 27.50
CA LEU A 102 25.26 -2.29 27.63
C LEU A 102 25.97 -1.14 28.37
N PRO A 103 26.68 -1.34 29.50
CA PRO A 103 27.36 -0.24 30.19
C PRO A 103 28.35 0.52 29.31
N TYR A 104 29.04 -0.18 28.40
CA TYR A 104 30.01 0.41 27.47
C TYR A 104 29.33 0.94 26.21
N LEU A 105 28.40 0.16 25.65
CA LEU A 105 27.71 0.48 24.41
C LEU A 105 26.84 1.72 24.56
N CYS A 106 26.05 1.81 25.64
CA CYS A 106 25.19 2.96 25.93
C CYS A 106 26.00 4.25 25.96
N LYS A 107 27.14 4.28 26.67
CA LYS A 107 28.01 5.45 26.70
C LYS A 107 28.50 5.84 25.30
N ILE A 108 29.02 4.88 24.53
CA ILE A 108 29.54 5.13 23.18
C ILE A 108 28.43 5.70 22.28
N LEU A 109 27.24 5.11 22.33
CA LEU A 109 26.11 5.56 21.52
C LEU A 109 25.69 6.98 21.91
N VAL A 110 25.54 7.27 23.21
CA VAL A 110 25.22 8.61 23.72
C VAL A 110 26.31 9.63 23.36
N ASP A 111 27.59 9.24 23.31
CA ASP A 111 28.67 10.11 22.86
C ASP A 111 28.64 10.41 21.38
N ASN A 112 28.21 9.44 20.59
CA ASN A 112 28.06 9.58 19.14
C ASN A 112 26.77 10.31 18.72
N THR A 113 25.86 10.65 19.64
CA THR A 113 24.73 11.52 19.30
C THR A 113 25.12 12.99 19.17
N VAL A 114 26.32 13.42 19.58
CA VAL A 114 26.77 14.82 19.41
C VAL A 114 27.14 15.08 17.95
N TYR A 115 26.78 16.25 17.42
CA TYR A 115 27.18 16.65 16.07
C TYR A 115 28.70 16.60 15.89
N THR A 116 29.13 15.87 14.88
CA THR A 116 30.51 15.80 14.41
C THR A 116 30.78 16.91 13.39
N LYS A 117 32.06 17.12 13.06
CA LYS A 117 32.45 18.02 11.97
C LYS A 117 31.80 17.62 10.64
N TRP A 118 31.61 16.32 10.40
CA TRP A 118 31.00 15.81 9.18
C TRP A 118 29.52 16.21 9.11
N ASP A 119 28.77 16.09 10.22
CA ASP A 119 27.36 16.51 10.26
C ASP A 119 27.21 18.01 9.91
N TYR A 120 28.12 18.86 10.39
CA TYR A 120 28.11 20.29 10.04
C TYR A 120 28.45 20.56 8.57
N LEU A 121 29.24 19.71 7.91
CA LEU A 121 29.58 19.86 6.50
C LEU A 121 28.44 19.43 5.57
N THR A 122 27.60 18.49 6.01
CA THR A 122 26.41 18.04 5.27
C THR A 122 25.19 18.93 5.51
N MET A 123 25.22 19.78 6.54
CA MET A 123 24.16 20.75 6.82
C MET A 123 24.21 21.93 5.84
N ASP A 124 23.08 22.21 5.17
CA ASP A 124 22.91 23.45 4.43
C ASP A 124 22.67 24.68 5.34
N GLU A 125 22.74 25.88 4.75
CA GLU A 125 22.59 27.17 5.44
C GLU A 125 21.26 27.30 6.21
N SER A 126 20.20 26.64 5.75
CA SER A 126 18.88 26.77 6.37
C SER A 126 18.81 26.12 7.77
N HIS A 127 19.82 25.33 8.18
CA HIS A 127 19.93 24.78 9.54
C HIS A 127 20.29 25.87 10.57
N PHE A 128 20.96 26.93 10.12
CA PHE A 128 21.51 27.97 10.99
C PHE A 128 20.81 29.32 10.84
N GLN A 129 20.02 29.50 9.78
CA GLN A 129 19.25 30.72 9.54
C GLN A 129 18.17 30.89 10.60
N ASN A 130 18.07 32.09 11.18
CA ASN A 130 17.03 32.40 12.16
C ASN A 130 15.67 32.63 11.49
N ASP A 131 15.66 33.16 10.26
CA ASP A 131 14.46 33.43 9.49
C ASP A 131 14.69 33.08 8.01
N ASN A 132 13.90 32.14 7.52
CA ASN A 132 13.88 31.72 6.13
C ASN A 132 12.50 31.23 5.65
N ALA A 133 11.43 31.55 6.41
CA ALA A 133 10.06 31.13 6.10
C ALA A 133 9.63 31.54 4.67
N ASN A 134 10.04 32.73 4.25
CA ASN A 134 9.69 33.29 2.94
C ASN A 134 10.66 32.93 1.82
N ILE A 135 11.70 32.14 2.09
CA ILE A 135 12.70 31.72 1.09
C ILE A 135 12.16 30.49 0.37
N PRO A 136 11.97 30.52 -0.97
CA PRO A 136 11.52 29.34 -1.73
C PRO A 136 12.37 28.11 -1.48
N ASP A 137 11.76 26.93 -1.52
CA ASP A 137 12.47 25.66 -1.41
C ASP A 137 13.37 25.41 -2.61
N LEU A 138 14.49 24.72 -2.39
CA LEU A 138 15.33 24.24 -3.48
C LEU A 138 14.66 23.01 -4.12
N ILE A 139 14.93 22.76 -5.40
CA ILE A 139 14.34 21.62 -6.13
C ILE A 139 14.64 20.27 -5.44
N GLN A 140 15.85 20.15 -4.88
CA GLN A 140 16.30 18.99 -4.11
C GLN A 140 15.54 18.79 -2.78
N ASP A 141 14.96 19.85 -2.22
CA ASP A 141 14.21 19.79 -0.95
C ASP A 141 12.78 19.26 -1.14
N ILE A 142 12.31 19.27 -2.39
CA ILE A 142 10.91 19.03 -2.77
C ILE A 142 10.72 17.65 -3.41
N SER A 143 11.77 17.07 -3.99
CA SER A 143 11.66 15.88 -4.86
C SER A 143 11.51 14.58 -4.06
N PRO A 144 10.43 13.80 -4.26
CA PRO A 144 10.31 12.43 -3.79
C PRO A 144 10.80 11.41 -4.83
N GLU A 145 11.78 11.76 -5.68
CA GLU A 145 12.36 10.86 -6.68
C GLU A 145 13.89 10.82 -6.49
N LEU A 146 14.40 9.73 -5.86
CA LEU A 146 15.59 8.94 -6.25
C LEU A 146 16.24 8.21 -5.04
N TYR A 147 15.75 7.01 -4.73
CA TYR A 147 16.64 5.89 -4.43
C TYR A 147 16.51 4.88 -5.58
N ASN A 148 17.66 4.45 -6.10
CA ASN A 148 17.88 3.48 -7.18
C ASN A 148 17.61 3.92 -8.63
N ASN A 149 18.49 4.81 -9.10
CA ASN A 149 19.19 4.54 -10.36
C ASN A 149 20.69 4.74 -10.12
N ASN A 150 21.39 3.67 -9.74
CA ASN A 150 22.84 3.65 -9.67
C ASN A 150 23.42 3.84 -11.07
N ASN A 151 23.56 5.09 -11.49
CA ASN A 151 24.61 5.57 -12.36
C ASN A 151 25.38 6.66 -11.60
N SER A 152 25.96 6.29 -10.47
CA SER A 152 27.14 6.98 -9.98
C SER A 152 28.31 6.59 -10.90
N ASN A 153 28.52 7.40 -11.94
CA ASN A 153 29.83 7.49 -12.57
C ASN A 153 30.82 7.94 -11.48
N LYS A 154 31.44 6.96 -10.84
CA LYS A 154 32.79 7.09 -10.30
C LYS A 154 33.67 7.56 -11.45
N ASN A 155 34.21 8.77 -11.33
CA ASN A 155 35.56 9.04 -11.78
C ASN A 155 36.28 9.62 -10.56
N ASP A 156 37.12 8.78 -9.95
CA ASP A 156 38.20 9.22 -9.09
C ASP A 156 39.24 9.94 -9.96
N ASP A 157 39.75 11.07 -9.48
CA ASP A 157 41.18 11.37 -9.60
C ASP A 157 41.62 12.29 -8.44
N ILE A 158 42.47 11.74 -7.58
CA ILE A 158 43.39 12.44 -6.65
C ILE A 158 44.76 12.30 -7.32
N GLY A 159 45.65 13.28 -7.50
CA GLY A 159 45.78 14.67 -7.07
C GLY A 159 47.24 15.10 -7.40
N GLN A 160 47.58 16.38 -7.22
CA GLN A 160 48.83 16.88 -6.60
C GLN A 160 49.07 18.39 -6.89
N ASP A 161 49.03 19.15 -5.79
CA ASP A 161 49.93 20.21 -5.35
C ASP A 161 50.21 21.52 -6.14
N GLU A 162 49.87 22.60 -5.42
CA GLU A 162 50.66 23.81 -5.15
C GLU A 162 50.74 24.98 -6.16
N LEU A 163 50.06 26.10 -5.86
CA LEU A 163 50.63 27.40 -5.40
C LEU A 163 49.78 28.66 -5.74
N LYS A 164 49.53 29.45 -4.67
CA LYS A 164 49.55 30.93 -4.57
C LYS A 164 48.46 31.83 -5.22
N ILE A 165 47.68 32.43 -4.32
CA ILE A 165 47.56 33.88 -4.01
C ILE A 165 47.06 34.86 -5.11
N ASN A 166 45.99 35.59 -4.69
CA ASN A 166 45.58 36.98 -4.98
C ASN A 166 44.54 37.34 -6.06
N LYS A 167 43.46 37.97 -5.52
CA LYS A 167 42.83 39.26 -5.89
C LYS A 167 41.84 39.37 -7.06
N MET A 168 40.65 39.82 -6.65
CA MET A 168 39.83 40.93 -7.19
C MET A 168 39.28 40.90 -8.63
N ASN A 169 37.97 41.18 -8.66
CA ASN A 169 37.23 42.07 -9.56
C ASN A 169 36.73 41.57 -10.93
N ASN A 170 35.40 41.74 -11.05
CA ASN A 170 34.64 42.38 -12.11
C ASN A 170 34.45 41.71 -13.48
N ASN A 171 33.14 41.58 -13.76
CA ASN A 171 32.43 41.96 -14.98
C ASN A 171 32.61 41.15 -16.27
N SER A 172 31.42 40.98 -16.84
CA SER A 172 31.07 41.11 -18.25
C SER A 172 31.42 39.96 -19.21
N SER A 173 30.32 39.33 -19.63
CA SER A 173 29.89 39.27 -21.03
C SER A 173 30.60 38.31 -22.00
N VAL A 174 29.74 37.50 -22.63
CA VAL A 174 29.62 37.34 -24.09
C VAL A 174 30.46 36.25 -24.76
N ASN A 175 29.69 35.26 -25.21
CA ASN A 175 29.65 34.62 -26.53
C ASN A 175 30.78 33.69 -27.02
N ASN A 176 30.28 32.53 -27.45
CA ASN A 176 30.47 31.88 -28.75
C ASN A 176 31.84 31.33 -29.14
N SER A 177 31.82 30.00 -29.21
CA SER A 177 31.71 29.23 -30.45
C SER A 177 32.97 28.55 -30.97
N ASN A 178 32.68 27.31 -31.36
CA ASN A 178 33.18 26.59 -32.52
C ASN A 178 34.54 25.90 -32.42
N SER A 179 34.40 24.56 -32.44
CA SER A 179 35.03 23.68 -33.43
C SER A 179 36.53 23.46 -33.23
N SER A 180 37.15 22.36 -33.60
CA SER A 180 36.72 21.12 -34.25
C SER A 180 37.96 20.20 -34.21
N ASN A 181 37.71 18.91 -34.27
CA ASN A 181 38.53 17.86 -34.89
C ASN A 181 40.02 17.74 -34.48
N VAL A 182 40.42 16.50 -34.18
CA VAL A 182 41.18 15.65 -35.13
C VAL A 182 41.77 14.45 -34.35
N ASN A 183 41.27 13.26 -34.72
CA ASN A 183 41.98 12.00 -34.98
C ASN A 183 43.14 11.51 -34.08
N SER A 184 42.90 10.29 -33.59
CA SER A 184 43.57 9.05 -34.04
C SER A 184 44.46 8.29 -33.05
N ASN A 185 44.05 7.03 -32.90
CA ASN A 185 44.84 5.81 -33.08
C ASN A 185 45.67 5.24 -31.92
N ASN A 186 45.40 3.94 -31.76
CA ASN A 186 46.22 2.82 -31.26
C ASN A 186 46.21 2.62 -29.73
N MET A 187 45.48 1.60 -29.23
CA MET A 187 45.76 0.15 -29.30
C MET A 187 46.96 -0.19 -28.41
N ASP A 188 46.72 -0.75 -27.23
CA ASP A 188 47.22 -2.09 -26.89
C ASP A 188 46.61 -2.64 -25.60
N ASN A 189 46.44 -3.96 -25.65
CA ASN A 189 45.80 -4.86 -24.71
C ASN A 189 46.44 -4.85 -23.31
N ILE A 190 45.67 -5.15 -22.27
CA ILE A 190 45.95 -6.22 -21.29
C ILE A 190 44.67 -6.50 -20.48
N THR A 191 44.40 -7.79 -20.34
CA THR A 191 43.31 -8.50 -19.69
C THR A 191 43.20 -8.25 -18.18
N ASP A 192 42.00 -8.00 -17.68
CA ASP A 192 41.66 -8.27 -16.27
C ASP A 192 40.29 -8.98 -16.16
N MET A 193 40.28 -10.08 -15.42
CA MET A 193 39.15 -10.99 -15.23
C MET A 193 38.51 -10.71 -13.87
N GLY A 194 37.24 -10.30 -13.85
CA GLY A 194 36.42 -10.21 -12.64
C GLY A 194 34.96 -10.53 -12.97
N PHE A 195 34.46 -11.64 -12.41
CA PHE A 195 33.16 -12.24 -12.69
C PHE A 195 31.98 -11.45 -12.10
N ASP A 196 31.06 -11.01 -12.97
CA ASP A 196 29.70 -10.56 -12.63
C ASP A 196 28.75 -11.75 -12.53
N ASN A 197 28.05 -11.90 -11.41
CA ASN A 197 26.97 -12.89 -11.26
C ASN A 197 25.65 -12.16 -10.97
N LYS A 198 24.90 -11.86 -12.05
CA LYS A 198 23.51 -11.37 -12.02
C LYS A 198 22.55 -12.57 -11.94
N ASN A 199 21.59 -12.51 -11.01
CA ASN A 199 20.16 -12.83 -11.23
C ASN A 199 19.46 -13.23 -9.92
N SER A 200 18.50 -12.43 -9.47
CA SER A 200 17.22 -12.96 -8.95
C SER A 200 16.19 -11.84 -8.86
N ASN A 201 15.21 -11.90 -9.78
CA ASN A 201 13.93 -11.22 -9.66
C ASN A 201 13.11 -11.90 -8.56
N THR A 202 12.71 -11.14 -7.54
CA THR A 202 11.63 -11.52 -6.61
C THR A 202 10.66 -10.37 -6.49
N TYR A 203 9.39 -10.73 -6.61
CA TYR A 203 8.22 -9.87 -6.53
C TYR A 203 8.10 -9.31 -5.11
N ASP A 204 8.24 -8.00 -4.96
CA ASP A 204 7.98 -7.32 -3.69
C ASP A 204 6.49 -6.94 -3.61
N ASP A 205 5.84 -7.62 -2.67
CA ASP A 205 4.49 -7.42 -2.21
C ASP A 205 4.44 -6.13 -1.38
N PHE A 206 3.56 -5.20 -1.72
CA PHE A 206 3.37 -3.95 -0.99
C PHE A 206 2.75 -4.25 0.38
N SER A 207 3.54 -4.21 1.45
CA SER A 207 3.04 -4.00 2.80
C SER A 207 3.07 -2.50 3.11
N ASP A 208 1.89 -1.91 3.36
CA ASP A 208 1.64 -0.49 3.65
C ASP A 208 2.26 0.05 4.96
N ASP A 209 3.14 -0.70 5.64
CA ASP A 209 3.69 -0.31 6.95
C ASP A 209 5.03 0.47 6.87
N GLU A 210 5.59 0.71 5.69
CA GLU A 210 6.88 1.43 5.53
C GLU A 210 6.76 2.96 5.31
N LYS A 211 5.55 3.55 5.36
CA LYS A 211 5.39 5.00 5.13
C LYS A 211 5.84 5.90 6.30
N ASN A 212 5.97 5.36 7.52
CA ASN A 212 6.24 6.19 8.71
C ASN A 212 7.72 6.53 8.94
N ASP A 213 8.67 5.73 8.41
CA ASP A 213 10.10 5.98 8.60
C ASP A 213 10.64 7.07 7.65
N ASP A 214 9.95 7.35 6.54
CA ASP A 214 10.41 8.32 5.54
C ASP A 214 10.11 9.79 5.91
N LEU A 215 9.21 10.04 6.87
CA LEU A 215 8.90 11.38 7.35
C LEU A 215 9.89 11.86 8.42
N THR A 216 10.36 10.96 9.29
CA THR A 216 11.32 11.29 10.36
C THR A 216 12.77 11.42 9.84
N SER A 217 13.09 10.78 8.72
CA SER A 217 14.40 10.86 8.07
C SER A 217 14.72 12.30 7.59
N ARG A 218 13.69 13.09 7.26
CA ARG A 218 13.79 14.44 6.67
C ARG A 218 14.13 15.55 7.65
N THR A 219 13.84 15.37 8.95
CA THR A 219 14.09 16.37 10.00
C THR A 219 15.59 16.61 10.26
N TRP A 220 16.45 15.66 9.86
CA TRP A 220 17.87 15.61 10.21
C TRP A 220 18.82 15.64 9.00
N GLY A 221 18.32 16.09 7.84
CA GLY A 221 19.02 16.04 6.54
C GLY A 221 18.90 14.68 5.85
N ASN A 222 19.19 14.56 4.56
CA ASN A 222 18.99 13.29 3.83
C ASN A 222 20.13 12.28 4.02
N ASP A 223 21.28 12.71 4.53
CA ASP A 223 22.47 11.86 4.64
C ASP A 223 22.46 10.97 5.88
N TRP A 224 22.97 9.74 5.75
CA TRP A 224 23.17 8.83 6.88
C TRP A 224 24.46 9.19 7.62
N THR A 225 24.36 9.45 8.93
CA THR A 225 25.51 9.85 9.76
C THR A 225 25.66 8.98 10.99
N VAL A 226 26.85 9.01 11.60
CA VAL A 226 27.13 8.30 12.86
C VAL A 226 26.15 8.71 13.95
N ARG A 227 25.75 9.98 13.99
CA ARG A 227 24.75 10.51 14.92
C ARG A 227 23.39 9.84 14.74
N LYS A 228 22.90 9.70 13.50
CA LYS A 228 21.64 9.00 13.20
C LYS A 228 21.72 7.53 13.57
N GLY A 229 22.80 6.86 13.16
CA GLY A 229 23.02 5.45 13.50
C GLY A 229 23.07 5.20 15.00
N ALA A 230 23.68 6.11 15.77
CA ALA A 230 23.74 6.01 17.22
C ALA A 230 22.35 6.17 17.86
N ALA A 231 21.59 7.19 17.46
CA ALA A 231 20.23 7.42 17.97
C ALA A 231 19.27 6.28 17.61
N LEU A 232 19.32 5.78 16.37
CA LEU A 232 18.48 4.65 15.95
C LEU A 232 18.85 3.36 16.68
N CYS A 233 20.16 3.13 16.92
CA CYS A 233 20.60 1.98 17.72
C CYS A 233 20.09 2.07 19.17
N LEU A 234 20.11 3.27 19.78
CA LEU A 234 19.54 3.50 21.11
C LEU A 234 18.04 3.24 21.15
N ASP A 235 17.29 3.67 20.13
CA ASP A 235 15.84 3.39 20.03
C ASP A 235 15.59 1.89 20.01
N TYR A 236 16.27 1.13 19.12
CA TYR A 236 16.12 -0.33 19.08
C TYR A 236 16.54 -1.02 20.39
N LEU A 237 17.66 -0.61 20.99
CA LEU A 237 18.10 -1.19 22.27
C LEU A 237 17.08 -0.91 23.38
N SER A 238 16.49 0.29 23.41
CA SER A 238 15.45 0.64 24.39
C SER A 238 14.19 -0.22 24.23
N ASN A 239 13.76 -0.52 23.00
CA ASN A 239 12.61 -1.40 22.76
C ASN A 239 12.88 -2.88 23.10
N VAL A 240 14.15 -3.28 23.14
CA VAL A 240 14.57 -4.66 23.46
C VAL A 240 14.76 -4.85 24.96
N TYR A 241 15.48 -3.95 25.62
CA TYR A 241 15.85 -4.05 27.04
C TYR A 241 14.91 -3.27 27.97
N ASN A 242 14.07 -2.40 27.41
CA ASN A 242 13.16 -1.52 28.15
C ASN A 242 13.89 -0.80 29.29
N ASP A 243 13.30 -0.79 30.49
CA ASP A 243 13.80 -0.07 31.66
C ASP A 243 15.21 -0.48 32.12
N GLU A 244 15.69 -1.69 31.77
CA GLU A 244 17.02 -2.17 32.17
C GLU A 244 18.16 -1.32 31.61
N ILE A 245 17.92 -0.62 30.50
CA ILE A 245 18.94 0.21 29.86
C ILE A 245 19.13 1.56 30.56
N LEU A 246 18.15 2.00 31.36
CA LEU A 246 18.12 3.34 31.94
C LEU A 246 19.25 3.58 32.94
N GLU A 247 19.63 2.56 33.73
CA GLU A 247 20.76 2.65 34.68
C GLU A 247 22.06 3.06 33.98
N PHE A 248 22.25 2.61 32.73
CA PHE A 248 23.47 2.87 31.95
C PHE A 248 23.39 4.16 31.12
N ILE A 249 22.19 4.62 30.76
CA ILE A 249 22.02 5.78 29.88
C ILE A 249 21.78 7.08 30.65
N LEU A 250 20.95 7.06 31.70
CA LEU A 250 20.50 8.27 32.40
C LEU A 250 21.65 9.15 32.92
N PRO A 251 22.71 8.61 33.56
CA PRO A 251 23.83 9.44 34.03
C PRO A 251 24.48 10.26 32.92
N HIS A 252 24.58 9.69 31.72
CA HIS A 252 25.17 10.36 30.56
C HIS A 252 24.24 11.41 29.94
N ILE A 253 22.92 11.17 29.96
CA ILE A 253 21.94 12.18 29.55
C ILE A 253 21.99 13.38 30.50
N GLU A 254 21.96 13.13 31.81
CA GLU A 254 21.97 14.19 32.83
C GLU A 254 23.24 15.04 32.76
N GLU A 255 24.41 14.41 32.62
CA GLU A 255 25.68 15.11 32.43
C GLU A 255 25.62 16.06 31.22
N LYS A 256 25.08 15.60 30.09
CA LYS A 256 25.00 16.40 28.86
C LYS A 256 23.97 17.52 28.94
N LEU A 257 22.83 17.30 29.61
CA LEU A 257 21.82 18.34 29.82
C LEU A 257 22.35 19.53 30.64
N MET A 258 23.33 19.29 31.52
CA MET A 258 23.98 20.33 32.35
C MET A 258 25.07 21.13 31.63
N SER A 259 25.40 20.78 30.38
CA SER A 259 26.45 21.46 29.62
C SER A 259 26.07 22.90 29.22
N ASP A 260 27.03 23.83 29.25
CA ASP A 260 26.83 25.20 28.75
C ASP A 260 26.68 25.25 27.21
N LYS A 261 27.17 24.22 26.51
CA LYS A 261 27.14 24.16 25.04
C LYS A 261 25.79 23.63 24.54
N TRP A 262 25.09 24.44 23.73
CA TRP A 262 23.77 24.12 23.21
C TRP A 262 23.73 22.79 22.45
N ASN A 263 24.76 22.49 21.64
CA ASN A 263 24.84 21.28 20.82
C ASN A 263 25.04 20.00 21.66
N ILE A 264 25.63 20.11 22.85
CA ILE A 264 25.74 18.98 23.79
C ILE A 264 24.39 18.73 24.45
N ARG A 265 23.70 19.79 24.92
CA ARG A 265 22.36 19.66 25.49
C ARG A 265 21.36 19.08 24.49
N GLU A 266 21.40 19.58 23.25
CA GLU A 266 20.61 19.11 22.12
C GLU A 266 20.78 17.60 21.89
N SER A 267 22.02 17.08 21.94
CA SER A 267 22.28 15.63 21.78
C SER A 267 21.69 14.77 22.92
N ALA A 268 21.58 15.35 24.12
CA ALA A 268 20.94 14.70 25.25
C ALA A 268 19.42 14.60 25.04
N VAL A 269 18.81 15.64 24.46
CA VAL A 269 17.38 15.63 24.09
C VAL A 269 17.11 14.59 22.99
N LEU A 270 17.99 14.49 21.97
CA LEU A 270 17.90 13.43 20.96
C LEU A 270 17.93 12.03 21.61
N THR A 271 18.88 11.83 22.52
CA THR A 271 19.02 10.56 23.25
C THR A 271 17.76 10.25 24.06
N LEU A 272 17.22 11.25 24.76
CA LEU A 272 16.01 11.11 25.57
C LEU A 272 14.78 10.72 24.74
N GLY A 273 14.59 11.37 23.58
CA GLY A 273 13.49 11.02 22.67
C GLY A 273 13.66 9.65 22.01
N ALA A 274 14.90 9.22 21.73
CA ALA A 274 15.19 7.91 21.17
C ALA A 274 14.79 6.77 22.11
N ILE A 275 15.05 6.92 23.42
CA ILE A 275 14.71 5.89 24.42
C ILE A 275 13.27 5.95 24.94
N ALA A 276 12.54 7.02 24.61
CA ALA A 276 11.23 7.32 25.22
C ALA A 276 10.20 6.20 25.06
N LYS A 277 10.11 5.61 23.86
CA LYS A 277 9.12 4.55 23.56
C LYS A 277 9.39 3.28 24.37
N GLY A 278 10.64 2.81 24.38
CA GLY A 278 11.02 1.58 25.08
C GLY A 278 11.05 1.71 26.61
N CYS A 279 11.21 2.93 27.13
CA CYS A 279 11.43 3.17 28.56
C CYS A 279 10.33 4.03 29.22
N MET A 280 9.17 4.20 28.57
CA MET A 280 8.12 5.15 28.99
C MET A 280 7.69 4.94 30.45
N TYR A 281 7.56 3.68 30.88
CA TYR A 281 7.08 3.34 32.22
C TYR A 281 8.01 3.87 33.31
N SER A 282 9.31 3.55 33.24
CA SER A 282 10.28 4.02 34.23
C SER A 282 10.67 5.49 34.06
N LEU A 283 10.47 6.08 32.88
CA LEU A 283 10.66 7.51 32.65
C LEU A 283 9.52 8.37 33.23
N SER A 284 8.31 7.82 33.35
CA SER A 284 7.09 8.53 33.79
C SER A 284 7.29 9.48 34.99
N PRO A 285 7.95 9.10 36.10
CA PRO A 285 8.16 10.00 37.25
C PRO A 285 9.01 11.24 36.93
N PHE A 286 9.84 11.17 35.89
CA PHE A 286 10.77 12.23 35.49
C PHE A 286 10.20 13.12 34.37
N ILE A 287 9.16 12.65 33.65
CA ILE A 287 8.54 13.37 32.53
C ILE A 287 8.13 14.80 32.90
N PRO A 288 7.53 15.11 34.08
CA PRO A 288 7.23 16.48 34.46
C PRO A 288 8.41 17.45 34.33
N LYS A 289 9.58 17.07 34.86
CA LYS A 289 10.79 17.90 34.81
C LYS A 289 11.37 17.96 33.39
N VAL A 290 11.27 16.86 32.65
CA VAL A 290 11.65 16.81 31.22
C VAL A 290 10.79 17.79 30.41
N LEU A 291 9.48 17.79 30.59
CA LEU A 291 8.56 18.66 29.84
C LEU A 291 8.80 20.14 30.17
N GLU A 292 9.05 20.51 31.43
CA GLU A 292 9.45 21.89 31.79
C GLU A 292 10.69 22.34 30.99
N TYR A 293 11.66 21.45 30.85
CA TYR A 293 12.88 21.72 30.11
C TYR A 293 12.64 21.79 28.59
N LEU A 294 11.88 20.84 28.02
CA LEU A 294 11.56 20.80 26.59
C LEU A 294 10.72 22.02 26.17
N ILE A 295 9.73 22.42 26.96
CA ILE A 295 8.91 23.62 26.69
C ILE A 295 9.79 24.88 26.66
N LYS A 296 10.78 24.98 27.55
CA LYS A 296 11.77 26.06 27.49
C LYS A 296 12.58 26.02 26.20
N LEU A 297 13.03 24.84 25.78
CA LEU A 297 13.82 24.67 24.54
C LEU A 297 13.01 24.89 23.25
N LEU A 298 11.70 24.67 23.26
CA LEU A 298 10.82 25.07 22.14
C LEU A 298 10.93 26.58 21.87
N ASN A 299 11.35 27.38 22.85
CA ASN A 299 11.54 28.82 22.71
C ASN A 299 13.04 29.23 22.67
N ASP A 300 13.97 28.30 22.43
CA ASP A 300 15.41 28.59 22.34
C ASP A 300 15.75 29.45 21.11
N GLU A 301 16.82 30.22 21.19
CA GLU A 301 17.31 31.03 20.06
C GLU A 301 17.75 30.17 18.88
N LYS A 302 18.28 28.96 19.13
CA LYS A 302 18.82 28.07 18.11
C LYS A 302 17.71 27.25 17.44
N PRO A 303 17.52 27.36 16.10
CA PRO A 303 16.53 26.57 15.37
C PRO A 303 16.65 25.06 15.61
N LEU A 304 17.89 24.53 15.58
CA LEU A 304 18.14 23.10 15.83
C LEU A 304 17.69 22.63 17.21
N ALA A 305 17.82 23.47 18.25
CA ALA A 305 17.33 23.15 19.59
C ALA A 305 15.79 23.13 19.64
N ARG A 306 15.12 24.06 18.92
CA ARG A 306 13.67 24.07 18.80
C ARG A 306 13.15 22.84 18.06
N SER A 307 13.78 22.48 16.94
CA SER A 307 13.40 21.31 16.13
C SER A 307 13.49 19.99 16.92
N ILE A 308 14.62 19.72 17.59
CA ILE A 308 14.74 18.49 18.39
C ILE A 308 13.75 18.46 19.55
N SER A 309 13.39 19.62 20.10
CA SER A 309 12.46 19.70 21.21
C SER A 309 11.03 19.43 20.76
N CYS A 310 10.65 19.84 19.55
CA CYS A 310 9.36 19.46 18.95
C CYS A 310 9.27 17.93 18.84
N TRP A 311 10.28 17.32 18.21
CA TRP A 311 10.32 15.87 18.03
C TRP A 311 10.33 15.12 19.38
N CYS A 312 11.17 15.55 20.34
CA CYS A 312 11.29 14.85 21.62
C CYS A 312 10.03 14.98 22.48
N VAL A 313 9.38 16.15 22.52
CA VAL A 313 8.18 16.33 23.37
C VAL A 313 7.05 15.40 22.94
N THR A 314 6.95 15.14 21.63
CA THR A 314 5.90 14.30 21.06
C THR A 314 6.20 12.81 21.13
N ARG A 315 7.39 12.41 21.59
CA ARG A 315 7.64 11.03 22.02
C ARG A 315 6.91 10.68 23.32
N PHE A 316 6.46 11.69 24.05
CA PHE A 316 5.70 11.57 25.29
C PHE A 316 4.21 11.90 25.12
N SER A 317 3.71 12.00 23.89
CA SER A 317 2.32 12.36 23.57
C SER A 317 1.29 11.49 24.29
N SER A 318 1.40 10.17 24.22
CA SER A 318 0.52 9.24 24.96
C SER A 318 0.48 9.48 26.47
N TRP A 319 1.60 9.87 27.09
CA TRP A 319 1.64 10.23 28.51
C TRP A 319 1.03 11.61 28.76
N ILE A 320 1.28 12.58 27.88
CA ILE A 320 0.76 13.95 27.96
C ILE A 320 -0.77 13.95 27.83
N CYS A 321 -1.32 13.15 26.91
CA CYS A 321 -2.75 13.03 26.64
C CYS A 321 -3.48 12.13 27.65
N HIS A 322 -2.76 11.42 28.52
CA HIS A 322 -3.38 10.56 29.53
C HIS A 322 -4.25 11.38 30.49
N PRO A 323 -5.44 10.91 30.90
CA PRO A 323 -6.37 11.64 31.78
C PRO A 323 -5.76 12.16 33.08
N ASP A 324 -4.78 11.45 33.63
CA ASP A 324 -4.10 11.84 34.88
C ASP A 324 -3.14 13.04 34.71
N ASN A 325 -2.75 13.36 33.47
CA ASN A 325 -1.69 14.31 33.16
C ASN A 325 -2.16 15.48 32.28
N CYS A 326 -3.19 15.27 31.46
CA CYS A 326 -3.61 16.19 30.40
C CYS A 326 -3.94 17.59 30.91
N ASP A 327 -4.59 17.71 32.07
CA ASP A 327 -4.99 18.98 32.68
C ASP A 327 -3.82 19.94 32.92
N LYS A 328 -2.62 19.39 33.15
CA LYS A 328 -1.42 20.19 33.42
C LYS A 328 -0.54 20.38 32.19
N TRP A 329 -0.42 19.36 31.35
CA TRP A 329 0.65 19.30 30.35
C TRP A 329 0.17 19.46 28.90
N PHE A 330 -1.07 19.08 28.60
CA PHE A 330 -1.56 19.09 27.23
C PHE A 330 -1.59 20.50 26.63
N GLU A 331 -2.28 21.43 27.28
CA GLU A 331 -2.41 22.81 26.79
C GLU A 331 -1.06 23.53 26.63
N PRO A 332 -0.14 23.52 27.61
CA PRO A 332 1.17 24.15 27.43
C PRO A 332 1.98 23.56 26.27
N VAL A 333 1.94 22.24 26.08
CA VAL A 333 2.65 21.58 24.97
C VAL A 333 2.00 21.96 23.64
N LEU A 334 0.68 21.85 23.53
CA LEU A 334 -0.09 22.19 22.34
C LEU A 334 0.20 23.63 21.89
N LEU A 335 0.02 24.62 22.78
CA LEU A 335 0.20 26.03 22.42
C LEU A 335 1.64 26.37 22.01
N ASN A 336 2.64 25.73 22.63
CA ASN A 336 4.03 25.92 22.21
C ASN A 336 4.32 25.25 20.86
N LEU A 337 3.74 24.08 20.57
CA LEU A 337 3.86 23.46 19.25
C LEU A 337 3.18 24.29 18.17
N LEU A 338 1.95 24.79 18.39
CA LEU A 338 1.25 25.69 17.45
C LEU A 338 2.09 26.96 17.18
N LYS A 339 2.72 27.54 18.20
CA LYS A 339 3.66 28.65 18.04
C LYS A 339 4.90 28.29 17.20
N ARG A 340 5.30 27.02 17.17
CA ARG A 340 6.44 26.51 16.36
C ARG A 340 6.04 26.08 14.95
N ILE A 341 4.78 25.71 14.70
CA ILE A 341 4.24 25.58 13.34
C ILE A 341 4.42 26.90 12.59
N LEU A 342 4.33 28.04 13.29
CA LEU A 342 4.55 29.37 12.72
C LEU A 342 5.96 29.92 12.94
N ASP A 343 6.96 29.06 13.15
CA ASP A 343 8.35 29.50 13.35
C ASP A 343 8.90 30.22 12.10
N SER A 344 9.86 31.12 12.30
CA SER A 344 10.55 31.81 11.20
C SER A 344 11.51 30.89 10.44
N ASN A 345 11.90 29.75 11.00
CA ASN A 345 12.74 28.76 10.34
C ASN A 345 11.93 27.58 9.78
N LYS A 346 12.06 27.30 8.48
CA LYS A 346 11.33 26.23 7.76
C LYS A 346 11.53 24.83 8.32
N ARG A 347 12.70 24.51 8.89
CA ARG A 347 12.93 23.21 9.55
C ARG A 347 12.25 23.11 10.92
N VAL A 348 12.11 24.23 11.61
CA VAL A 348 11.35 24.25 12.87
C VAL A 348 9.86 24.11 12.55
N GLN A 349 9.36 24.78 11.51
CA GLN A 349 8.01 24.58 10.99
C GLN A 349 7.76 23.10 10.66
N GLU A 350 8.65 22.47 9.88
CA GLU A 350 8.60 21.05 9.51
C GLU A 350 8.53 20.13 10.75
N ALA A 351 9.47 20.31 11.69
CA ALA A 351 9.54 19.53 12.91
C ALA A 351 8.30 19.71 13.78
N ALA A 352 7.82 20.94 13.94
CA ALA A 352 6.66 21.27 14.74
C ALA A 352 5.36 20.73 14.14
N CYS A 353 5.19 20.85 12.82
CA CYS A 353 4.03 20.34 12.09
C CYS A 353 3.96 18.81 12.16
N SER A 354 5.09 18.12 11.97
CA SER A 354 5.16 16.65 12.10
C SER A 354 4.91 16.20 13.54
N SER A 355 5.45 16.95 14.51
CA SER A 355 5.20 16.70 15.93
C SER A 355 3.73 16.89 16.27
N PHE A 356 3.10 17.93 15.73
CA PHE A 356 1.68 18.16 15.93
C PHE A 356 0.82 17.04 15.35
N ALA A 357 1.11 16.54 14.14
CA ALA A 357 0.43 15.37 13.58
C ALA A 357 0.48 14.15 14.52
N ASN A 358 1.65 13.83 15.08
CA ASN A 358 1.79 12.76 16.07
C ASN A 358 0.97 13.02 17.35
N LEU A 359 0.92 14.27 17.82
CA LEU A 359 0.12 14.64 18.98
C LEU A 359 -1.37 14.51 18.68
N GLU A 360 -1.81 14.82 17.45
CA GLU A 360 -3.20 14.70 17.05
C GLU A 360 -3.73 13.26 17.13
N GLU A 361 -2.91 12.28 16.72
CA GLU A 361 -3.26 10.85 16.81
C GLU A 361 -3.51 10.38 18.25
N ASP A 362 -2.74 10.89 19.22
CA ASP A 362 -2.89 10.53 20.64
C ASP A 362 -3.95 11.39 21.37
N ALA A 363 -4.15 12.64 20.93
CA ALA A 363 -5.01 13.60 21.61
C ALA A 363 -6.50 13.42 21.26
N LEU A 364 -6.81 13.11 20.00
CA LEU A 364 -8.18 12.90 19.49
C LEU A 364 -9.16 13.98 20.01
N GLU A 365 -10.16 13.58 20.79
CA GLU A 365 -11.22 14.46 21.31
C GLU A 365 -10.70 15.59 22.22
N LEU A 366 -9.51 15.47 22.80
CA LEU A 366 -8.91 16.54 23.63
C LEU A 366 -8.69 17.84 22.84
N LEU A 367 -8.53 17.73 21.52
CA LEU A 367 -8.33 18.88 20.62
C LEU A 367 -9.60 19.72 20.44
N ASN A 368 -10.79 19.17 20.74
CA ASN A 368 -12.07 19.85 20.54
C ASN A 368 -12.15 21.21 21.26
N ASN A 369 -11.50 21.33 22.41
CA ASN A 369 -11.46 22.56 23.20
C ASN A 369 -10.54 23.64 22.62
N TYR A 370 -9.67 23.28 21.67
CA TYR A 370 -8.62 24.14 21.10
C TYR A 370 -8.73 24.28 19.59
N LEU A 371 -9.85 23.85 18.99
CA LEU A 371 -10.03 23.87 17.53
C LEU A 371 -9.87 25.28 16.94
N HIS A 372 -10.27 26.32 17.67
CA HIS A 372 -10.16 27.69 17.17
C HIS A 372 -8.69 28.12 17.02
N GLU A 373 -7.85 27.84 18.01
CA GLU A 373 -6.40 28.11 17.96
C GLU A 373 -5.71 27.25 16.89
N ILE A 374 -6.08 25.97 16.79
CA ILE A 374 -5.52 25.03 15.80
C ILE A 374 -5.85 25.50 14.38
N VAL A 375 -7.12 25.74 14.07
CA VAL A 375 -7.58 26.20 12.75
C VAL A 375 -6.93 27.52 12.38
N HIS A 376 -6.88 28.48 13.31
CA HIS A 376 -6.23 29.76 13.07
C HIS A 376 -4.74 29.60 12.73
N THR A 377 -4.04 28.70 13.43
CA THR A 377 -2.62 28.39 13.20
C THR A 377 -2.44 27.76 11.81
N ILE A 378 -3.26 26.77 11.45
CA ILE A 378 -3.22 26.11 10.13
C ILE A 378 -3.45 27.12 9.00
N GLN A 379 -4.40 28.05 9.15
CA GLN A 379 -4.67 29.09 8.17
C GLN A 379 -3.48 30.04 7.96
N GLN A 380 -2.78 30.41 9.04
CA GLN A 380 -1.56 31.20 8.94
C GLN A 380 -0.42 30.40 8.30
N ALA A 381 -0.27 29.11 8.64
CA ALA A 381 0.71 28.22 8.03
C ALA A 381 0.51 28.15 6.51
N PHE A 382 -0.75 28.09 6.03
CA PHE A 382 -1.04 28.12 4.59
C PHE A 382 -0.49 29.34 3.85
N GLN A 383 -0.27 30.47 4.55
CA GLN A 383 0.23 31.72 3.97
C GLN A 383 1.76 31.80 3.94
N ILE A 384 2.46 31.15 4.89
CA ILE A 384 3.91 31.29 5.07
C ILE A 384 4.71 30.04 4.63
N TYR A 385 4.06 28.88 4.53
CA TYR A 385 4.75 27.64 4.16
C TYR A 385 5.19 27.65 2.70
N GLN A 386 6.34 27.00 2.48
CA GLN A 386 6.82 26.66 1.16
C GLN A 386 6.39 25.23 0.78
N ALA A 387 6.69 24.83 -0.45
CA ALA A 387 6.27 23.56 -1.06
C ALA A 387 6.49 22.34 -0.15
N LYS A 388 7.68 22.20 0.46
CA LYS A 388 8.06 21.06 1.30
C LYS A 388 7.17 20.94 2.53
N ASN A 389 6.88 22.04 3.20
CA ASN A 389 6.10 22.03 4.44
C ASN A 389 4.60 21.84 4.19
N TYR A 390 4.11 22.08 2.97
CA TYR A 390 2.71 21.77 2.61
C TYR A 390 2.39 20.29 2.70
N PHE A 391 3.32 19.39 2.36
CA PHE A 391 3.07 17.95 2.45
C PHE A 391 2.64 17.55 3.86
N ILE A 392 3.35 18.03 4.88
CA ILE A 392 3.06 17.74 6.29
C ILE A 392 1.81 18.50 6.75
N LEU A 393 1.60 19.72 6.27
CA LEU A 393 0.39 20.48 6.62
C LEU A 393 -0.89 19.80 6.10
N PHE A 394 -0.84 19.19 4.91
CA PHE A 394 -1.96 18.43 4.37
C PHE A 394 -2.26 17.16 5.18
N ASP A 395 -1.23 16.51 5.71
CA ASP A 395 -1.34 15.36 6.59
C ASP A 395 -1.96 15.73 7.95
N VAL A 396 -1.53 16.84 8.55
CA VAL A 396 -2.17 17.44 9.73
C VAL A 396 -3.66 17.71 9.48
N VAL A 397 -4.00 18.34 8.35
CA VAL A 397 -5.40 18.60 8.02
C VAL A 397 -6.17 17.28 7.81
N GLY A 398 -5.56 16.29 7.16
CA GLY A 398 -6.16 14.96 6.97
C GLY A 398 -6.48 14.30 8.31
N THR A 399 -5.52 14.28 9.23
CA THR A 399 -5.67 13.70 10.58
C THR A 399 -6.72 14.43 11.41
N LEU A 400 -6.74 15.77 11.38
CA LEU A 400 -7.78 16.58 12.04
C LEU A 400 -9.19 16.30 11.49
N ILE A 401 -9.30 15.95 10.22
CA ILE A 401 -10.57 15.64 9.57
C ILE A 401 -11.01 14.20 9.85
N ASP A 402 -10.11 13.23 9.75
CA ASP A 402 -10.46 11.81 9.83
C ASP A 402 -10.52 11.31 11.28
N SER A 403 -9.52 11.67 12.10
CA SER A 403 -9.38 11.17 13.48
C SER A 403 -10.16 12.00 14.49
N VAL A 404 -10.10 13.34 14.38
CA VAL A 404 -10.82 14.26 15.30
C VAL A 404 -12.25 14.54 14.81
N ASN A 405 -12.50 14.38 13.51
CA ASN A 405 -13.81 14.65 12.89
C ASN A 405 -14.30 16.09 13.10
N ILE A 406 -13.43 17.07 12.84
CA ILE A 406 -13.74 18.50 12.98
C ILE A 406 -15.02 18.91 12.23
N VAL A 407 -15.36 18.24 11.12
CA VAL A 407 -16.59 18.52 10.35
C VAL A 407 -17.84 18.33 11.22
N LYS A 408 -17.86 17.29 12.05
CA LYS A 408 -18.95 16.99 12.96
C LYS A 408 -18.91 17.86 14.22
N GLU A 409 -17.73 18.09 14.77
CA GLU A 409 -17.56 18.80 16.04
C GLU A 409 -17.70 20.32 15.90
N ASN A 410 -17.15 20.92 14.84
CA ASN A 410 -17.30 22.33 14.52
C ASN A 410 -17.27 22.59 13.02
N ASN A 411 -18.44 22.47 12.39
CA ASN A 411 -18.58 22.60 10.94
C ASN A 411 -18.13 24.00 10.44
N GLU A 412 -18.33 25.09 11.19
CA GLU A 412 -17.88 26.44 10.79
C GLU A 412 -16.36 26.53 10.66
N LEU A 413 -15.62 26.02 11.65
CA LEU A 413 -14.16 25.98 11.60
C LEU A 413 -13.65 25.03 10.50
N ALA A 414 -14.32 23.89 10.29
CA ALA A 414 -13.99 23.00 9.18
C ALA A 414 -14.12 23.71 7.82
N HIS A 415 -15.19 24.49 7.60
CA HIS A 415 -15.36 25.29 6.38
C HIS A 415 -14.23 26.30 6.19
N GLN A 416 -13.73 26.89 7.28
CA GLN A 416 -12.62 27.84 7.22
C GLN A 416 -11.32 27.20 6.70
N ILE A 417 -11.01 25.97 7.13
CA ILE A 417 -9.87 25.19 6.61
C ILE A 417 -10.08 24.85 5.14
N VAL A 418 -11.26 24.30 4.80
CA VAL A 418 -11.56 23.90 3.42
C VAL A 418 -11.46 25.09 2.46
N ASN A 419 -11.94 26.27 2.85
CA ASN A 419 -11.80 27.48 2.03
C ASN A 419 -10.33 27.87 1.80
N SER A 420 -9.46 27.74 2.81
CA SER A 420 -8.02 27.98 2.64
C SER A 420 -7.38 27.00 1.65
N ILE A 421 -7.82 25.73 1.67
CA ILE A 421 -7.38 24.71 0.72
C ILE A 421 -7.90 25.01 -0.69
N LEU A 422 -9.18 25.39 -0.82
CA LEU A 422 -9.80 25.71 -2.12
C LEU A 422 -9.13 26.90 -2.81
N LEU A 423 -8.72 27.93 -2.07
CA LEU A 423 -7.95 29.05 -2.63
C LEU A 423 -6.66 28.59 -3.33
N LYS A 424 -6.02 27.54 -2.82
CA LYS A 424 -4.86 26.90 -3.46
C LYS A 424 -5.28 25.94 -4.58
N TRP A 425 -6.33 25.16 -4.36
CA TRP A 425 -6.85 24.17 -5.30
C TRP A 425 -7.26 24.79 -6.64
N ASP A 426 -8.01 25.89 -6.63
CA ASP A 426 -8.54 26.50 -7.85
C ASP A 426 -7.43 27.01 -8.80
N ASN A 427 -6.27 27.34 -8.24
CA ASN A 427 -5.14 27.93 -8.97
C ASN A 427 -3.95 26.96 -9.12
N ILE A 428 -4.12 25.69 -8.73
CA ILE A 428 -3.00 24.76 -8.68
C ILE A 428 -2.52 24.38 -10.09
N ARG A 429 -1.19 24.44 -10.29
CA ARG A 429 -0.56 24.00 -11.54
C ARG A 429 -0.34 22.50 -11.49
N ILE A 430 -0.48 21.83 -12.63
CA ILE A 430 -0.26 20.38 -12.76
C ILE A 430 1.19 19.97 -12.46
N SER A 431 2.14 20.88 -12.65
CA SER A 431 3.55 20.71 -12.27
C SER A 431 3.82 20.87 -10.78
N SER A 432 2.85 21.36 -9.99
CA SER A 432 3.03 21.63 -8.56
C SER A 432 3.57 20.39 -7.85
N PRO A 433 4.61 20.53 -7.00
CA PRO A 433 5.22 19.38 -6.35
C PRO A 433 4.29 18.67 -5.37
N TYR A 434 3.46 19.41 -4.66
CA TYR A 434 2.57 18.88 -3.61
C TYR A 434 1.17 18.53 -4.12
N ILE A 435 0.94 18.51 -5.44
CA ILE A 435 -0.41 18.30 -5.99
C ILE A 435 -1.02 16.96 -5.56
N ILE A 436 -0.23 15.88 -5.54
CA ILE A 436 -0.72 14.56 -5.15
C ILE A 436 -1.16 14.55 -3.68
N ALA A 437 -0.31 15.05 -2.78
CA ALA A 437 -0.64 15.18 -1.35
C ALA A 437 -1.88 16.07 -1.12
N LEU A 438 -2.04 17.14 -1.91
CA LEU A 438 -3.24 17.97 -1.88
C LEU A 438 -4.49 17.21 -2.34
N MET A 439 -4.39 16.36 -3.36
CA MET A 439 -5.49 15.51 -3.83
C MET A 439 -5.89 14.45 -2.80
N GLU A 440 -4.92 13.84 -2.12
CA GLU A 440 -5.15 12.89 -1.02
C GLU A 440 -5.87 13.57 0.16
N CYS A 441 -5.41 14.76 0.56
CA CYS A 441 -6.08 15.59 1.56
C CYS A 441 -7.52 15.93 1.15
N MET A 442 -7.74 16.26 -0.13
CA MET A 442 -9.09 16.50 -0.67
C MET A 442 -9.97 15.25 -0.65
N SER A 443 -9.40 14.05 -0.80
CA SER A 443 -10.12 12.78 -0.66
C SER A 443 -10.59 12.54 0.78
N CYS A 444 -9.76 12.88 1.77
CA CYS A 444 -10.12 12.85 3.20
C CYS A 444 -11.26 13.84 3.50
N ILE A 445 -11.12 15.10 3.06
CA ILE A 445 -12.17 16.13 3.17
C ILE A 445 -13.50 15.64 2.54
N THR A 446 -13.43 15.08 1.33
CA THR A 446 -14.60 14.58 0.61
C THR A 446 -15.32 13.50 1.42
N SER A 447 -14.56 12.57 1.99
CA SER A 447 -15.08 11.46 2.79
C SER A 447 -15.77 11.95 4.06
N ALA A 448 -15.14 12.87 4.80
CA ALA A 448 -15.67 13.38 6.06
C ALA A 448 -16.92 14.27 5.90
N TYR A 449 -16.97 15.11 4.86
CA TYR A 449 -18.15 15.96 4.60
C TYR A 449 -19.36 15.17 4.08
N GLY A 450 -19.16 13.98 3.53
CA GLY A 450 -20.25 13.17 3.02
C GLY A 450 -21.07 13.92 1.95
N LYS A 451 -22.40 13.93 2.12
CA LYS A 451 -23.33 14.62 1.21
C LYS A 451 -23.18 16.14 1.21
N GLU A 452 -22.67 16.73 2.30
CA GLU A 452 -22.48 18.18 2.39
C GLU A 452 -21.34 18.69 1.49
N PHE A 453 -20.48 17.80 0.99
CA PHE A 453 -19.42 18.14 0.06
C PHE A 453 -19.95 18.68 -1.28
N LEU A 454 -21.25 18.52 -1.57
CA LEU A 454 -21.90 19.06 -2.76
C LEU A 454 -21.62 20.55 -3.01
N LYS A 455 -21.45 21.36 -1.94
CA LYS A 455 -21.11 22.79 -2.04
C LYS A 455 -19.72 23.06 -2.66
N TYR A 456 -18.79 22.11 -2.55
CA TYR A 456 -17.41 22.22 -3.04
C TYR A 456 -17.17 21.41 -4.32
N ALA A 457 -18.02 20.43 -4.60
CA ALA A 457 -17.84 19.44 -5.66
C ALA A 457 -17.55 20.06 -7.04
N LYS A 458 -18.19 21.17 -7.42
CA LYS A 458 -17.95 21.81 -8.72
C LYS A 458 -16.49 22.21 -8.92
N SER A 459 -15.86 22.86 -7.94
CA SER A 459 -14.45 23.27 -8.02
C SER A 459 -13.53 22.05 -8.14
N VAL A 460 -13.77 21.03 -7.33
CA VAL A 460 -12.94 19.81 -7.31
C VAL A 460 -13.05 19.00 -8.60
N ILE A 461 -14.27 18.81 -9.09
CA ILE A 461 -14.54 18.14 -10.38
C ILE A 461 -13.89 18.91 -11.53
N ARG A 462 -13.99 20.24 -11.53
CA ARG A 462 -13.44 21.09 -12.60
C ARG A 462 -11.93 20.91 -12.75
N THR A 463 -11.20 20.86 -11.63
CA THR A 463 -9.75 20.63 -11.62
C THR A 463 -9.39 19.22 -12.08
N CYS A 464 -10.10 18.19 -11.58
CA CYS A 464 -9.88 16.80 -12.01
C CYS A 464 -10.09 16.64 -13.52
N ILE A 465 -11.16 17.20 -14.07
CA ILE A 465 -11.43 17.22 -15.52
C ILE A 465 -10.31 17.93 -16.28
N LYS A 466 -9.89 19.11 -15.80
CA LYS A 466 -8.81 19.87 -16.44
C LYS A 466 -7.54 19.02 -16.56
N PHE A 467 -7.12 18.36 -15.47
CA PHE A 467 -5.96 17.47 -15.50
C PHE A 467 -6.14 16.28 -16.43
N LEU A 468 -7.27 15.58 -16.32
CA LEU A 468 -7.55 14.42 -17.17
C LEU A 468 -7.59 14.79 -18.65
N VAL A 469 -8.13 15.96 -19.03
CA VAL A 469 -8.14 16.44 -20.43
C VAL A 469 -6.71 16.70 -20.91
N LEU A 470 -5.93 17.45 -20.12
CA LEU A 470 -4.56 17.80 -20.45
C LEU A 470 -3.67 16.57 -20.63
N LEU A 471 -3.73 15.63 -19.68
CA LEU A 471 -2.95 14.39 -19.70
C LEU A 471 -3.41 13.44 -20.81
N TYR A 472 -4.70 13.43 -21.13
CA TYR A 472 -5.23 12.64 -22.24
C TYR A 472 -4.72 13.11 -23.60
N ILE A 473 -4.71 14.42 -23.82
CA ILE A 473 -4.20 15.02 -25.07
C ILE A 473 -2.71 14.70 -25.22
N ASP A 474 -1.91 14.92 -24.17
CA ASP A 474 -0.47 14.63 -24.16
C ASP A 474 -0.18 13.15 -24.49
N LEU A 475 -0.94 12.25 -23.86
CA LEU A 475 -0.86 10.82 -24.10
C LEU A 475 -1.24 10.43 -25.55
N GLU A 476 -2.34 10.96 -26.07
CA GLU A 476 -2.78 10.64 -27.43
C GLU A 476 -1.75 11.13 -28.47
N GLU A 477 -1.14 12.30 -28.24
CA GLU A 477 -0.08 12.85 -29.08
C GLU A 477 1.21 12.01 -29.00
N GLU A 478 1.64 11.59 -27.80
CA GLU A 478 2.80 10.72 -27.63
C GLU A 478 2.62 9.40 -28.38
N ILE A 479 1.42 8.84 -28.34
CA ILE A 479 1.11 7.59 -28.99
C ILE A 479 1.06 7.77 -30.52
N LYS A 480 0.44 8.84 -31.04
CA LYS A 480 0.51 9.19 -32.47
C LYS A 480 1.96 9.33 -32.94
N TYR A 481 2.81 9.97 -32.13
CA TYR A 481 4.23 10.08 -32.43
C TYR A 481 4.92 8.72 -32.52
N TYR A 482 4.66 7.82 -31.57
CA TYR A 482 5.23 6.46 -31.60
C TYR A 482 4.94 5.72 -32.92
N TYR A 483 3.70 5.74 -33.39
CA TYR A 483 3.32 5.07 -34.65
C TYR A 483 3.91 5.73 -35.89
N THR A 484 3.99 7.07 -35.92
CA THR A 484 4.61 7.77 -37.05
C THR A 484 6.11 7.50 -37.15
N LYS A 485 6.83 7.39 -36.03
CA LYS A 485 8.24 6.99 -36.00
C LYS A 485 8.44 5.53 -36.46
N LYS A 486 7.59 4.59 -36.00
CA LYS A 486 7.61 3.18 -36.44
C LYS A 486 7.35 3.02 -37.94
N SER A 487 6.62 3.96 -38.57
CA SER A 487 6.37 3.97 -40.01
C SER A 487 7.52 4.51 -40.88
N GLY A 488 8.67 4.86 -40.28
CA GLY A 488 9.87 5.31 -41.00
C GLY A 488 9.93 6.81 -41.28
N SER A 489 9.08 7.62 -40.66
CA SER A 489 9.11 9.08 -40.78
C SER A 489 10.20 9.71 -39.90
N THR A 490 11.00 10.62 -40.45
CA THR A 490 12.13 11.30 -39.78
C THR A 490 11.73 12.51 -38.94
N ASN A 491 10.45 12.68 -38.61
CA ASN A 491 9.99 13.82 -37.83
C ASN A 491 10.44 13.69 -36.36
N SER A 492 11.11 14.72 -35.83
CA SER A 492 11.44 14.84 -34.41
C SER A 492 10.16 14.99 -33.57
N PHE A 493 10.17 14.50 -32.31
CA PHE A 493 9.05 14.64 -31.35
C PHE A 493 8.61 16.10 -31.14
N MET A 494 9.50 17.05 -31.45
CA MET A 494 9.25 18.50 -31.40
C MET A 494 8.43 19.04 -32.58
N LEU A 495 7.56 18.25 -33.22
CA LEU A 495 6.74 18.71 -34.34
C LEU A 495 5.26 18.82 -33.95
N ASN A 496 4.86 20.09 -33.70
CA ASN A 496 3.52 20.69 -33.68
C ASN A 496 2.73 20.86 -32.36
N ARG A 497 3.37 21.01 -31.20
CA ARG A 497 2.68 21.55 -29.99
C ARG A 497 2.16 22.99 -30.11
N ASN A 498 2.50 23.70 -31.19
CA ASN A 498 1.98 25.04 -31.46
C ASN A 498 0.59 25.02 -32.13
N ASN A 499 0.14 23.85 -32.60
CA ASN A 499 -1.16 23.69 -33.26
C ASN A 499 -2.08 22.85 -32.37
N ILE A 500 -3.34 23.25 -32.29
CA ILE A 500 -4.36 22.51 -31.56
C ILE A 500 -4.79 21.32 -32.42
N SER A 501 -4.56 20.10 -31.95
CA SER A 501 -5.05 18.89 -32.63
C SER A 501 -6.58 18.84 -32.63
N ASP A 502 -7.21 18.10 -33.55
CA ASP A 502 -8.68 18.01 -33.60
C ASP A 502 -9.29 17.50 -32.28
N THR A 503 -8.61 16.54 -31.63
CA THR A 503 -9.02 16.02 -30.32
C THR A 503 -8.83 17.04 -29.21
N ALA A 504 -7.74 17.81 -29.22
CA ALA A 504 -7.58 18.93 -28.30
C ALA A 504 -8.68 19.98 -28.50
N SER A 505 -8.96 20.37 -29.75
CA SER A 505 -10.01 21.34 -30.09
C SER A 505 -11.38 20.88 -29.58
N GLU A 506 -11.73 19.61 -29.79
CA GLU A 506 -12.97 19.00 -29.31
C GLU A 506 -13.06 19.04 -27.78
N LEU A 507 -12.04 18.55 -27.06
CA LEU A 507 -12.05 18.44 -25.60
C LEU A 507 -12.00 19.82 -24.92
N LEU A 508 -11.15 20.72 -25.40
CA LEU A 508 -11.04 22.08 -24.86
C LEU A 508 -12.36 22.83 -25.02
N THR A 509 -13.03 22.67 -26.16
CA THR A 509 -14.35 23.28 -26.41
C THR A 509 -15.42 22.69 -25.50
N TYR A 510 -15.50 21.35 -25.41
CA TYR A 510 -16.50 20.66 -24.59
C TYR A 510 -16.38 21.02 -23.10
N TYR A 511 -15.16 21.03 -22.57
CA TYR A 511 -14.88 21.32 -21.16
C TYR A 511 -14.58 22.80 -20.87
N LYS A 512 -14.82 23.70 -21.84
CA LYS A 512 -14.58 25.15 -21.74
C LYS A 512 -13.20 25.50 -21.17
N ILE A 513 -12.15 24.82 -21.61
CA ILE A 513 -10.76 25.13 -21.24
C ILE A 513 -10.23 26.11 -22.29
N SER A 514 -9.72 27.27 -21.86
CA SER A 514 -9.22 28.26 -22.80
C SER A 514 -7.93 27.78 -23.49
N ASN A 515 -7.70 28.23 -24.72
CA ASN A 515 -6.45 27.92 -25.42
C ASN A 515 -5.23 28.48 -24.67
N GLU A 516 -5.37 29.63 -24.00
CA GLU A 516 -4.31 30.22 -23.18
C GLU A 516 -3.95 29.33 -21.99
N ASP A 517 -4.94 28.80 -21.28
CA ASP A 517 -4.74 27.84 -20.19
C ASP A 517 -4.09 26.56 -20.69
N TYR A 518 -4.51 26.05 -21.84
CA TYR A 518 -3.95 24.87 -22.48
C TYR A 518 -2.46 25.06 -22.79
N PHE A 519 -2.09 26.11 -23.53
CA PHE A 519 -0.69 26.37 -23.91
C PHE A 519 0.20 26.67 -22.70
N THR A 520 -0.34 27.32 -21.66
CA THR A 520 0.39 27.55 -20.41
C THR A 520 0.67 26.24 -19.68
N SER A 521 -0.31 25.33 -19.67
CA SER A 521 -0.20 24.03 -19.00
C SER A 521 0.69 23.03 -19.74
N LEU A 522 0.86 23.15 -21.06
CA LEU A 522 1.75 22.25 -21.83
C LEU A 522 3.20 22.25 -21.31
N LYS A 523 3.73 23.43 -20.94
CA LYS A 523 5.07 23.54 -20.36
C LYS A 523 5.18 22.81 -19.02
N ASP A 524 4.10 22.84 -18.23
CA ASP A 524 4.05 22.13 -16.96
C ASP A 524 4.01 20.61 -17.16
N ILE A 525 3.24 20.14 -18.15
CA ILE A 525 3.15 18.72 -18.52
C ILE A 525 4.51 18.19 -19.02
N ASP A 526 5.26 19.01 -19.75
CA ASP A 526 6.62 18.66 -20.19
C ASP A 526 7.63 18.56 -19.05
N SER A 527 7.38 19.25 -17.94
CA SER A 527 8.27 19.29 -16.79
C SER A 527 8.08 18.13 -15.81
N ILE A 528 6.98 17.38 -15.91
CA ILE A 528 6.64 16.31 -14.98
C ILE A 528 6.99 14.92 -15.52
N SER A 529 7.44 14.04 -14.63
CA SER A 529 7.79 12.65 -14.96
C SER A 529 6.58 11.86 -15.47
N PRO A 530 6.78 10.83 -16.32
CA PRO A 530 5.71 9.91 -16.70
C PRO A 530 5.00 9.24 -15.51
N SER A 531 5.74 8.96 -14.42
CA SER A 531 5.15 8.44 -13.17
C SER A 531 4.17 9.43 -12.58
N LYS A 532 4.58 10.70 -12.43
CA LYS A 532 3.70 11.75 -11.91
C LYS A 532 2.45 11.97 -12.78
N LYS A 533 2.58 11.88 -14.12
CA LYS A 533 1.42 11.94 -15.03
C LYS A 533 0.42 10.82 -14.75
N LYS A 534 0.92 9.59 -14.57
CA LYS A 534 0.12 8.41 -14.19
C LYS A 534 -0.56 8.63 -12.84
N ASP A 535 0.18 9.04 -11.81
CA ASP A 535 -0.36 9.24 -10.46
C ASP A 535 -1.45 10.33 -10.44
N LEU A 536 -1.29 11.40 -11.24
CA LEU A 536 -2.31 12.43 -11.41
C LEU A 536 -3.61 11.91 -12.04
N ILE A 537 -3.52 11.00 -13.02
CA ILE A 537 -4.70 10.36 -13.62
C ILE A 537 -5.41 9.50 -12.57
N GLU A 538 -4.64 8.69 -11.83
CA GLU A 538 -5.17 7.80 -10.80
C GLU A 538 -5.84 8.57 -9.66
N CYS A 539 -5.19 9.60 -9.13
CA CYS A 539 -5.74 10.47 -8.09
C CYS A 539 -6.99 11.22 -8.59
N SER A 540 -7.02 11.62 -9.87
CA SER A 540 -8.20 12.29 -10.44
C SER A 540 -9.39 11.33 -10.53
N PHE A 541 -9.17 10.08 -10.95
CA PHE A 541 -10.23 9.07 -10.99
C PHE A 541 -10.70 8.66 -9.60
N ASP A 542 -9.77 8.46 -8.65
CA ASP A 542 -10.12 8.14 -7.26
C ASP A 542 -10.95 9.26 -6.62
N LEU A 543 -10.54 10.52 -6.79
CA LEU A 543 -11.26 11.65 -6.21
C LEU A 543 -12.67 11.81 -6.83
N LEU A 544 -12.81 11.61 -8.14
CA LEU A 544 -14.13 11.60 -8.80
C LEU A 544 -15.02 10.45 -8.28
N SER A 545 -14.45 9.25 -8.11
CA SER A 545 -15.13 8.08 -7.53
C SER A 545 -15.56 8.36 -6.09
N ARG A 546 -14.68 8.95 -5.28
CA ARG A 546 -14.99 9.33 -3.90
C ARG A 546 -16.12 10.34 -3.83
N ILE A 547 -16.11 11.37 -4.68
CA ILE A 547 -17.19 12.36 -4.78
C ILE A 547 -18.53 11.68 -5.11
N LEU A 548 -18.55 10.75 -6.07
CA LEU A 548 -19.75 9.98 -6.40
C LEU A 548 -20.27 9.17 -5.21
N SER A 549 -19.37 8.48 -4.50
CA SER A 549 -19.75 7.63 -3.36
C SER A 549 -20.41 8.40 -2.21
N VAL A 550 -20.01 9.66 -1.98
CA VAL A 550 -20.53 10.47 -0.87
C VAL A 550 -21.72 11.33 -1.27
N ILE A 551 -21.71 11.95 -2.46
CA ILE A 551 -22.79 12.82 -2.94
C ILE A 551 -23.95 12.00 -3.51
N ASN A 552 -23.67 10.79 -4.01
CA ASN A 552 -24.64 9.90 -4.63
C ASN A 552 -25.38 10.59 -5.79
N SER A 553 -26.69 10.36 -5.94
CA SER A 553 -27.52 10.90 -7.04
C SER A 553 -27.63 12.43 -7.10
N ASN A 554 -27.23 13.16 -6.05
CA ASN A 554 -27.25 14.63 -6.07
C ASN A 554 -26.24 15.21 -7.08
N ILE A 555 -25.25 14.42 -7.50
CA ILE A 555 -24.24 14.78 -8.49
C ILE A 555 -24.86 15.10 -9.87
N LEU A 556 -26.04 14.55 -10.16
CA LEU A 556 -26.71 14.71 -11.45
C LEU A 556 -27.01 16.18 -11.79
N ASN A 557 -27.24 17.02 -10.77
CA ASN A 557 -27.44 18.46 -10.94
C ASN A 557 -26.17 19.18 -11.40
N ILE A 558 -25.00 18.62 -11.10
CA ILE A 558 -23.71 19.14 -11.56
C ILE A 558 -23.41 18.61 -12.97
N LEU A 559 -23.61 17.30 -13.20
CA LEU A 559 -23.33 16.66 -14.49
C LEU A 559 -24.27 17.08 -15.63
N SER A 560 -25.39 17.75 -15.33
CA SER A 560 -26.24 18.34 -16.37
C SER A 560 -25.59 19.48 -17.13
N GLU A 561 -24.53 20.08 -16.57
CA GLU A 561 -23.69 21.06 -17.24
C GLU A 561 -22.52 20.33 -17.91
N ASP A 562 -22.43 20.38 -19.25
CA ASP A 562 -21.44 19.62 -20.05
C ASP A 562 -19.99 19.79 -19.55
N GLU A 563 -19.62 20.98 -19.09
CA GLU A 563 -18.26 21.26 -18.61
C GLU A 563 -17.86 20.51 -17.32
N TYR A 564 -18.82 19.92 -16.62
CA TYR A 564 -18.61 19.07 -15.43
C TYR A 564 -18.89 17.58 -15.70
N ASN A 565 -19.39 17.24 -16.89
CA ASN A 565 -19.69 15.86 -17.24
C ASN A 565 -18.41 15.11 -17.64
N PHE A 566 -17.76 14.45 -16.68
CA PHE A 566 -16.50 13.71 -16.90
C PHE A 566 -16.67 12.34 -17.59
N ILE A 567 -17.89 11.84 -17.75
CA ILE A 567 -18.14 10.46 -18.24
C ILE A 567 -17.64 10.22 -19.68
N PRO A 568 -17.80 11.16 -20.64
CA PRO A 568 -17.19 11.01 -21.97
C PRO A 568 -15.66 10.88 -21.91
N LEU A 569 -15.02 11.53 -20.93
CA LEU A 569 -13.58 11.43 -20.73
C LEU A 569 -13.20 10.05 -20.17
N VAL A 570 -13.92 9.54 -19.17
CA VAL A 570 -13.72 8.18 -18.62
C VAL A 570 -13.80 7.12 -19.71
N HIS A 571 -14.77 7.22 -20.62
CA HIS A 571 -14.89 6.35 -21.80
C HIS A 571 -13.69 6.46 -22.76
N ARG A 572 -13.19 7.67 -23.01
CA ARG A 572 -12.01 7.88 -23.87
C ARG A 572 -10.75 7.23 -23.33
N TYR A 573 -10.59 7.19 -22.01
CA TYR A 573 -9.51 6.48 -21.33
C TYR A 573 -9.63 4.94 -21.44
N CYS A 574 -10.79 4.39 -21.82
CA CYS A 574 -10.97 2.95 -22.07
C CYS A 574 -10.53 2.52 -23.49
N LEU A 575 -10.89 3.27 -24.55
CA LEU A 575 -10.94 2.67 -25.90
C LEU A 575 -9.95 3.21 -26.92
N LYS A 576 -9.56 4.49 -26.82
CA LYS A 576 -8.86 5.15 -27.93
C LYS A 576 -7.41 4.70 -28.09
N LEU A 577 -6.91 3.87 -27.17
CA LEU A 577 -5.52 3.41 -27.16
C LEU A 577 -5.36 1.92 -27.48
N GLU A 578 -6.45 1.16 -27.62
CA GLU A 578 -6.40 -0.21 -28.14
C GLU A 578 -6.38 -0.31 -29.67
N ASN A 579 -6.91 0.69 -30.39
CA ASN A 579 -6.79 0.81 -31.86
C ASN A 579 -5.34 1.03 -32.34
N ILE A 580 -4.43 1.11 -31.40
CA ILE A 580 -2.99 1.28 -31.49
C ILE A 580 -2.40 -0.11 -31.22
N LYS A 581 -2.11 -0.86 -32.29
CA LYS A 581 -1.56 -2.22 -32.22
C LYS A 581 -0.15 -2.21 -31.60
N PHE A 582 -0.07 -2.38 -30.28
CA PHE A 582 1.18 -2.76 -29.61
C PHE A 582 1.51 -4.20 -30.00
N ASP A 583 2.15 -4.39 -31.16
CA ASP A 583 2.46 -5.68 -31.80
C ASP A 583 3.37 -6.64 -30.97
N SER A 584 3.51 -6.47 -29.66
CA SER A 584 4.38 -7.32 -28.83
C SER A 584 3.98 -7.51 -27.37
N LEU A 585 3.12 -6.67 -26.76
CA LEU A 585 2.75 -6.83 -25.35
C LEU A 585 1.51 -7.72 -25.14
N ASN A 586 0.43 -7.50 -25.91
CA ASN A 586 -0.82 -8.24 -25.69
C ASN A 586 -0.68 -9.75 -25.99
N ASN A 587 0.14 -10.16 -26.96
CA ASN A 587 0.28 -11.58 -27.29
C ASN A 587 1.12 -12.40 -26.30
N LYS A 588 1.91 -11.76 -25.42
CA LYS A 588 2.69 -12.48 -24.39
C LYS A 588 2.02 -12.48 -23.02
N MET A 589 1.23 -11.45 -22.68
CA MET A 589 0.48 -11.45 -21.41
C MET A 589 -0.87 -12.20 -21.50
N ILE A 590 -1.45 -12.36 -22.69
CA ILE A 590 -2.80 -12.96 -22.85
C ILE A 590 -2.74 -14.44 -23.31
N ILE A 591 -1.62 -14.92 -23.88
CA ILE A 591 -1.49 -16.31 -24.33
C ILE A 591 -0.55 -17.08 -23.42
N ASN A 592 -1.04 -17.47 -22.23
CA ASN A 592 -0.48 -18.63 -21.56
C ASN A 592 -1.56 -19.49 -20.88
N HIS A 593 -2.66 -19.75 -21.60
CA HIS A 593 -3.54 -20.88 -21.33
C HIS A 593 -3.89 -21.62 -22.62
N GLY A 594 -3.28 -22.79 -22.79
CA GLY A 594 -3.58 -23.70 -23.89
C GLY A 594 -2.57 -24.82 -24.09
N TYR A 595 -2.30 -25.66 -23.08
CA TYR A 595 -1.69 -26.97 -23.32
C TYR A 595 -2.76 -27.98 -23.77
N ASN A 596 -2.77 -28.30 -25.06
CA ASN A 596 -2.74 -29.66 -25.63
C ASN A 596 -3.40 -29.76 -27.01
N LYS A 597 -2.57 -29.86 -28.05
CA LYS A 597 -2.80 -30.80 -29.14
C LYS A 597 -1.47 -31.17 -29.80
N MET A 598 -0.90 -32.28 -29.37
CA MET A 598 0.05 -33.05 -30.16
C MET A 598 -0.65 -33.55 -31.42
N LEU A 599 -0.06 -33.35 -32.60
CA LEU A 599 -0.06 -34.32 -33.70
C LEU A 599 0.97 -33.94 -34.78
N ASN A 600 1.95 -34.85 -34.91
CA ASN A 600 2.81 -35.14 -36.06
C ASN A 600 2.57 -34.37 -37.36
N LEU A 601 3.63 -33.76 -37.89
CA LEU A 601 4.06 -33.98 -39.28
C LEU A 601 5.54 -33.59 -39.46
N ASN A 602 6.38 -34.62 -39.58
CA ASN A 602 7.71 -34.56 -40.19
C ASN A 602 7.59 -34.40 -41.72
N ASN A 603 8.69 -33.92 -42.31
CA ASN A 603 9.10 -33.95 -43.73
C ASN A 603 8.52 -32.89 -44.68
N SER A 604 9.37 -31.95 -45.13
CA SER A 604 10.18 -32.12 -46.36
C SER A 604 10.59 -30.78 -47.00
N ASN A 605 11.89 -30.50 -46.89
CA ASN A 605 12.83 -30.05 -47.93
C ASN A 605 12.62 -28.84 -48.85
N ASN A 606 13.75 -28.13 -48.95
CA ASN A 606 14.37 -27.40 -50.07
C ASN A 606 14.05 -25.90 -50.21
N ASN A 607 15.01 -25.01 -50.49
CA ASN A 607 16.46 -24.93 -50.30
C ASN A 607 16.89 -23.53 -50.84
N ASN A 608 18.05 -23.03 -50.39
CA ASN A 608 18.93 -22.02 -51.02
C ASN A 608 18.57 -20.52 -50.78
N ASN A 609 19.46 -19.63 -50.29
CA ASN A 609 20.94 -19.60 -50.26
C ASN A 609 21.51 -18.69 -49.13
N ASN A 610 22.48 -19.25 -48.38
CA ASN A 610 23.73 -18.73 -47.78
C ASN A 610 23.89 -17.22 -47.48
N THR A 611 24.31 -16.82 -46.28
CA THR A 611 25.73 -16.93 -45.85
C THR A 611 25.94 -16.88 -44.31
N SER A 612 26.58 -17.93 -43.81
CA SER A 612 27.54 -18.03 -42.69
C SER A 612 27.39 -17.14 -41.45
N SER A 613 26.77 -17.73 -40.42
CA SER A 613 26.99 -17.45 -39.00
C SER A 613 28.40 -17.88 -38.56
N SER A 614 29.15 -16.97 -37.92
CA SER A 614 30.17 -17.35 -36.94
C SER A 614 29.53 -17.28 -35.56
N ILE A 615 29.49 -18.44 -34.90
CA ILE A 615 28.98 -18.63 -33.55
C ILE A 615 30.19 -18.52 -32.62
N THR A 616 30.25 -17.48 -31.81
CA THR A 616 31.03 -17.44 -30.56
C THR A 616 30.33 -16.54 -29.55
N ASN A 617 29.91 -17.14 -28.44
CA ASN A 617 29.39 -16.57 -27.20
C ASN A 617 28.09 -15.76 -27.30
N GLY A 618 26.98 -16.42 -26.98
CA GLY A 618 25.62 -15.91 -27.04
C GLY A 618 25.38 -14.69 -26.17
N ILE A 619 25.32 -13.53 -26.81
CA ILE A 619 24.44 -12.41 -26.47
C ILE A 619 23.87 -11.92 -27.80
N ILE A 620 22.66 -12.34 -28.14
CA ILE A 620 21.86 -11.55 -29.07
C ILE A 620 21.43 -10.33 -28.28
N VAL A 621 22.16 -9.23 -28.44
CA VAL A 621 21.67 -7.90 -28.05
C VAL A 621 20.53 -7.60 -29.00
N SER A 622 19.32 -8.05 -28.68
CA SER A 622 18.12 -7.55 -29.34
C SER A 622 17.97 -6.09 -28.93
N LYS A 623 17.88 -5.22 -29.93
CA LYS A 623 17.53 -3.80 -29.81
C LYS A 623 16.12 -3.64 -29.23
N GLU A 624 15.95 -3.91 -27.94
CA GLU A 624 14.73 -3.65 -27.19
C GLU A 624 14.91 -2.36 -26.38
N ASN A 625 14.85 -1.19 -27.03
CA ASN A 625 14.75 0.11 -26.35
C ASN A 625 14.01 1.14 -27.24
N GLU A 626 12.93 0.72 -27.90
CA GLU A 626 12.09 1.60 -28.73
C GLU A 626 10.63 1.58 -28.28
N TYR A 627 10.36 2.08 -27.07
CA TYR A 627 9.02 2.41 -26.62
C TYR A 627 9.09 3.73 -25.85
N THR A 628 8.08 4.60 -25.98
CA THR A 628 7.96 5.76 -25.10
C THR A 628 7.39 5.29 -23.75
N GLU A 629 7.94 5.80 -22.66
CA GLU A 629 7.75 5.25 -21.30
C GLU A 629 6.31 5.45 -20.79
N LEU A 630 5.64 6.55 -21.16
CA LEU A 630 4.26 6.84 -20.75
C LEU A 630 3.24 5.94 -21.48
N ALA A 631 3.43 5.64 -22.76
CA ALA A 631 2.55 4.73 -23.49
C ALA A 631 2.57 3.28 -22.93
N LYS A 632 3.73 2.85 -22.40
CA LYS A 632 3.85 1.61 -21.61
C LYS A 632 3.19 1.72 -20.24
N LEU A 633 3.34 2.87 -19.58
CA LEU A 633 2.72 3.19 -18.30
C LEU A 633 1.22 3.52 -18.42
N PHE A 634 0.68 3.70 -19.60
CA PHE A 634 -0.76 3.95 -19.76
C PHE A 634 -1.57 2.65 -19.73
N LEU A 635 -0.98 1.57 -20.24
CA LEU A 635 -1.42 0.19 -19.96
C LEU A 635 -1.03 -0.26 -18.54
N ASN A 636 -0.56 0.65 -17.68
CA ASN A 636 -0.28 0.34 -16.28
C ASN A 636 -1.58 0.00 -15.57
N PHE A 637 -1.46 -0.97 -14.69
CA PHE A 637 -2.54 -1.53 -13.91
C PHE A 637 -3.24 -0.50 -13.03
N GLY A 638 -2.56 0.54 -12.55
CA GLY A 638 -3.18 1.54 -11.67
C GLY A 638 -4.23 2.42 -12.37
N ILE A 639 -3.97 2.91 -13.60
CA ILE A 639 -4.95 3.71 -14.35
C ILE A 639 -6.20 2.88 -14.66
N LEU A 640 -6.02 1.62 -15.08
CA LEU A 640 -7.13 0.69 -15.33
C LEU A 640 -7.92 0.41 -14.04
N GLN A 641 -7.22 0.16 -12.94
CA GLN A 641 -7.83 -0.08 -11.63
C GLN A 641 -8.73 1.08 -11.22
N SER A 642 -8.23 2.33 -11.25
CA SER A 642 -8.99 3.50 -10.83
C SER A 642 -10.11 3.85 -11.82
N ASN A 643 -9.89 3.65 -13.12
CA ASN A 643 -10.92 3.85 -14.15
C ASN A 643 -12.09 2.87 -13.98
N PHE A 644 -11.82 1.58 -13.75
CA PHE A 644 -12.87 0.57 -13.53
C PHE A 644 -13.65 0.80 -12.24
N ALA A 645 -12.99 1.24 -11.16
CA ALA A 645 -13.69 1.68 -9.96
C ALA A 645 -14.65 2.85 -10.27
N LEU A 646 -14.17 3.87 -10.97
CA LEU A 646 -15.00 5.01 -11.36
C LEU A 646 -16.19 4.59 -12.26
N ILE A 647 -15.99 3.66 -13.20
CA ILE A 647 -17.09 3.14 -14.05
C ILE A 647 -18.16 2.45 -13.20
N GLY A 648 -17.79 1.64 -12.21
CA GLY A 648 -18.76 1.00 -11.32
C GLY A 648 -19.55 2.05 -10.52
N ASP A 649 -18.90 3.08 -9.98
CA ASP A 649 -19.61 4.16 -9.27
C ASP A 649 -20.52 4.99 -10.19
N ILE A 650 -20.07 5.29 -11.42
CA ILE A 650 -20.90 5.94 -12.44
C ILE A 650 -22.13 5.06 -12.73
N SER A 651 -21.97 3.74 -12.83
CA SER A 651 -23.08 2.83 -13.11
C SER A 651 -24.12 2.79 -11.98
N ARG A 652 -23.73 3.13 -10.75
CA ARG A 652 -24.63 3.19 -9.59
C ARG A 652 -25.44 4.48 -9.53
N PHE A 653 -24.82 5.62 -9.83
CA PHE A 653 -25.43 6.95 -9.58
C PHE A 653 -25.78 7.74 -10.85
N CYS A 654 -25.16 7.43 -11.98
CA CYS A 654 -25.14 8.25 -13.20
C CYS A 654 -25.48 7.44 -14.46
N THR A 655 -26.34 6.43 -14.34
CA THR A 655 -26.68 5.48 -15.42
C THR A 655 -27.03 6.15 -16.75
N GLN A 656 -27.84 7.21 -16.72
CA GLN A 656 -28.29 7.94 -17.92
C GLN A 656 -27.16 8.46 -18.80
N TYR A 657 -26.02 8.81 -18.20
CA TYR A 657 -24.85 9.33 -18.91
C TYR A 657 -23.89 8.21 -19.35
N LEU A 658 -23.95 7.03 -18.71
CA LEU A 658 -23.12 5.88 -19.06
C LEU A 658 -23.69 5.08 -20.23
N ILE A 659 -25.02 5.00 -20.35
CA ILE A 659 -25.74 4.22 -21.37
C ILE A 659 -25.19 4.39 -22.80
N PRO A 660 -24.88 5.60 -23.29
CA PRO A 660 -24.35 5.79 -24.65
C PRO A 660 -23.04 5.06 -24.94
N TYR A 661 -22.28 4.70 -23.90
CA TYR A 661 -20.93 4.17 -23.98
C TYR A 661 -20.83 2.66 -23.65
N LEU A 662 -21.93 2.03 -23.21
CA LEU A 662 -21.92 0.65 -22.72
C LEU A 662 -21.54 -0.40 -23.75
N ASN A 663 -21.88 -0.16 -25.02
CA ASN A 663 -21.53 -1.09 -26.11
C ASN A 663 -20.01 -1.27 -26.24
N ASP A 664 -19.24 -0.28 -25.81
CA ASP A 664 -17.79 -0.35 -25.83
C ASP A 664 -17.22 -0.72 -24.45
N ILE A 665 -17.78 -0.16 -23.36
CA ILE A 665 -17.30 -0.38 -21.99
C ILE A 665 -17.46 -1.83 -21.54
N ILE A 666 -18.60 -2.46 -21.84
CA ILE A 666 -18.86 -3.84 -21.38
C ILE A 666 -17.84 -4.82 -21.96
N PRO A 667 -17.60 -4.89 -23.29
CA PRO A 667 -16.54 -5.71 -23.86
C PRO A 667 -15.16 -5.42 -23.26
N TYR A 668 -14.85 -4.15 -23.00
CA TYR A 668 -13.57 -3.74 -22.44
C TYR A 668 -13.38 -4.27 -21.00
N LEU A 669 -14.41 -4.18 -20.15
CA LEU A 669 -14.38 -4.76 -18.80
C LEU A 669 -14.25 -6.28 -18.85
N ILE A 670 -14.97 -6.95 -19.77
CA ILE A 670 -14.91 -8.41 -19.94
C ILE A 670 -13.49 -8.87 -20.27
N ALA A 671 -12.79 -8.15 -21.14
CA ALA A 671 -11.40 -8.44 -21.49
C ALA A 671 -10.45 -8.37 -20.27
N HIS A 672 -10.86 -7.67 -19.20
CA HIS A 672 -10.05 -7.43 -18.01
C HIS A 672 -10.52 -8.20 -16.76
N ILE A 673 -11.55 -9.06 -16.85
CA ILE A 673 -11.98 -9.89 -15.70
C ILE A 673 -10.82 -10.79 -15.24
N THR A 674 -10.11 -11.43 -16.17
CA THR A 674 -9.00 -12.37 -15.87
C THR A 674 -7.63 -11.71 -15.95
N HIS A 675 -7.59 -10.39 -15.76
CA HIS A 675 -6.37 -9.61 -15.88
C HIS A 675 -5.29 -10.03 -14.85
N PRO A 676 -3.98 -10.08 -15.21
CA PRO A 676 -2.91 -10.54 -14.31
C PRO A 676 -2.77 -9.74 -13.01
N SER A 677 -2.99 -8.44 -13.07
CA SER A 677 -3.09 -7.58 -11.87
C SER A 677 -4.40 -7.83 -11.14
N THR A 678 -4.29 -8.31 -9.90
CA THR A 678 -5.41 -8.62 -9.02
C THR A 678 -6.33 -7.39 -8.79
N PRO A 679 -5.82 -6.18 -8.49
CA PRO A 679 -6.65 -4.99 -8.37
C PRO A 679 -7.47 -4.63 -9.63
N VAL A 680 -6.89 -4.82 -10.82
CA VAL A 680 -7.59 -4.56 -12.09
C VAL A 680 -8.71 -5.58 -12.31
N SER A 681 -8.39 -6.86 -12.16
CA SER A 681 -9.36 -7.96 -12.24
C SER A 681 -10.52 -7.76 -11.24
N ASN A 682 -10.17 -7.31 -10.03
CA ASN A 682 -11.12 -6.99 -8.97
C ASN A 682 -12.10 -5.91 -9.40
N ASN A 683 -11.60 -4.75 -9.84
CA ASN A 683 -12.43 -3.60 -10.16
C ASN A 683 -13.22 -3.82 -11.46
N ALA A 684 -12.65 -4.52 -12.45
CA ALA A 684 -13.39 -4.91 -13.66
C ALA A 684 -14.58 -5.81 -13.30
N SER A 685 -14.36 -6.82 -12.46
CA SER A 685 -15.40 -7.75 -12.02
C SER A 685 -16.46 -7.08 -11.15
N TRP A 686 -16.05 -6.16 -10.28
CA TRP A 686 -16.96 -5.36 -9.45
C TRP A 686 -17.82 -4.43 -10.31
N ALA A 687 -17.23 -3.69 -11.25
CA ALA A 687 -17.93 -2.80 -12.17
C ALA A 687 -18.96 -3.53 -13.03
N ILE A 688 -18.64 -4.73 -13.53
CA ILE A 688 -19.61 -5.60 -14.23
C ILE A 688 -20.78 -5.96 -13.31
N GLY A 689 -20.49 -6.30 -12.05
CA GLY A 689 -21.51 -6.56 -11.05
C GLY A 689 -22.43 -5.36 -10.81
N GLU A 690 -21.88 -4.17 -10.64
CA GLU A 690 -22.64 -2.92 -10.47
C GLU A 690 -23.51 -2.59 -11.70
N ILE A 691 -22.94 -2.68 -12.91
CA ILE A 691 -23.68 -2.48 -14.17
C ILE A 691 -24.86 -3.46 -14.24
N SER A 692 -24.65 -4.73 -13.86
CA SER A 692 -25.68 -5.76 -13.94
C SER A 692 -26.92 -5.48 -13.07
N ILE A 693 -26.76 -4.77 -11.95
CA ILE A 693 -27.88 -4.50 -11.02
C ILE A 693 -28.52 -3.13 -11.25
N HIS A 694 -27.76 -2.15 -11.77
CA HIS A 694 -28.22 -0.77 -11.89
C HIS A 694 -28.67 -0.37 -13.30
N ILE A 695 -28.24 -1.11 -14.33
CA ILE A 695 -28.56 -0.81 -15.72
C ILE A 695 -29.52 -1.86 -16.29
N ASN A 696 -30.33 -1.46 -17.28
CA ASN A 696 -31.25 -2.37 -17.94
C ASN A 696 -30.53 -3.66 -18.42
N PRO A 697 -31.00 -4.85 -18.02
CA PRO A 697 -30.32 -6.12 -18.31
C PRO A 697 -30.06 -6.40 -19.79
N GLN A 698 -30.84 -5.77 -20.70
CA GLN A 698 -30.72 -5.96 -22.14
C GLN A 698 -29.33 -5.62 -22.70
N TYR A 699 -28.60 -4.68 -22.08
CA TYR A 699 -27.29 -4.23 -22.57
C TYR A 699 -26.20 -5.28 -22.36
N MET A 700 -26.30 -6.10 -21.31
CA MET A 700 -25.31 -7.12 -20.97
C MET A 700 -25.78 -8.53 -21.37
N GLU A 701 -27.04 -8.70 -21.77
CA GLU A 701 -27.70 -9.99 -22.05
C GLU A 701 -26.88 -10.94 -22.93
N MET A 702 -26.21 -10.43 -23.97
CA MET A 702 -25.41 -11.23 -24.91
C MET A 702 -24.06 -11.70 -24.35
N TYR A 703 -23.58 -11.06 -23.29
CA TYR A 703 -22.26 -11.32 -22.69
C TYR A 703 -22.32 -12.14 -21.39
N VAL A 704 -23.51 -12.31 -20.81
CA VAL A 704 -23.72 -12.94 -19.49
C VAL A 704 -23.04 -14.30 -19.36
N ASP A 705 -23.16 -15.17 -20.37
CA ASP A 705 -22.57 -16.51 -20.32
C ASP A 705 -21.03 -16.48 -20.30
N GLU A 706 -20.42 -15.54 -21.02
CA GLU A 706 -18.96 -15.36 -21.01
C GLU A 706 -18.48 -14.82 -19.67
N ILE A 707 -19.15 -13.79 -19.16
CA ILE A 707 -18.86 -13.18 -17.86
C ILE A 707 -18.91 -14.23 -16.75
N ILE A 708 -20.01 -14.99 -16.67
CA ILE A 708 -20.18 -16.02 -15.62
C ILE A 708 -19.05 -17.05 -15.68
N LYS A 709 -18.68 -17.53 -16.88
CA LYS A 709 -17.59 -18.52 -17.03
C LYS A 709 -16.25 -17.97 -16.54
N GLN A 710 -15.92 -16.72 -16.88
CA GLN A 710 -14.67 -16.09 -16.42
C GLN A 710 -14.65 -15.89 -14.90
N LEU A 711 -15.77 -15.43 -14.31
CA LEU A 711 -15.87 -15.27 -12.85
C LEU A 711 -15.79 -16.61 -12.11
N ILE A 712 -16.42 -17.67 -12.64
CA ILE A 712 -16.34 -19.03 -12.08
C ILE A 712 -14.89 -19.53 -12.11
N TYR A 713 -14.18 -19.30 -13.21
CA TYR A 713 -12.78 -19.68 -13.34
C TYR A 713 -11.91 -19.09 -12.21
N ILE A 714 -12.11 -17.81 -11.89
CA ILE A 714 -11.40 -17.15 -10.78
C ILE A 714 -11.87 -17.71 -9.44
N CYS A 715 -13.18 -17.79 -9.22
CA CYS A 715 -13.80 -18.27 -7.98
C CYS A 715 -13.31 -19.67 -7.56
N GLN A 716 -13.10 -20.56 -8.54
CA GLN A 716 -12.66 -21.94 -8.29
C GLN A 716 -11.15 -22.08 -8.07
N ASN A 717 -10.36 -21.05 -8.35
CA ASN A 717 -8.91 -21.13 -8.28
C ASN A 717 -8.40 -20.56 -6.94
N SER A 718 -8.04 -21.46 -6.02
CA SER A 718 -7.59 -21.12 -4.66
C SER A 718 -6.25 -20.37 -4.60
N LYS A 719 -5.58 -20.15 -5.75
CA LYS A 719 -4.35 -19.35 -5.81
C LYS A 719 -4.61 -17.85 -5.69
N TYR A 720 -5.83 -17.39 -5.98
CA TYR A 720 -6.15 -15.97 -5.90
C TYR A 720 -6.35 -15.50 -4.45
N HIS A 721 -6.01 -14.24 -4.20
CA HIS A 721 -6.16 -13.62 -2.89
C HIS A 721 -7.62 -13.61 -2.40
N GLY A 722 -7.83 -13.75 -1.08
CA GLY A 722 -9.15 -13.86 -0.48
C GLY A 722 -10.08 -12.69 -0.78
N CYS A 723 -9.56 -11.45 -0.84
CA CYS A 723 -10.36 -10.26 -1.15
C CYS A 723 -10.91 -10.29 -2.58
N LEU A 724 -10.09 -10.69 -3.57
CA LEU A 724 -10.55 -10.85 -4.96
C LEU A 724 -11.66 -11.91 -5.01
N LEU A 725 -11.43 -13.08 -4.42
CA LEU A 725 -12.41 -14.16 -4.41
C LEU A 725 -13.77 -13.74 -3.80
N GLN A 726 -13.75 -12.95 -2.73
CA GLN A 726 -14.97 -12.40 -2.13
C GLN A 726 -15.69 -11.45 -3.10
N ASN A 727 -14.97 -10.54 -3.76
CA ASN A 727 -15.57 -9.62 -4.73
C ASN A 727 -16.13 -10.35 -5.97
N ILE A 728 -15.44 -11.37 -6.47
CA ILE A 728 -15.97 -12.25 -7.53
C ILE A 728 -17.27 -12.92 -7.09
N CYS A 729 -17.32 -13.43 -5.85
CA CYS A 729 -18.53 -14.04 -5.29
C CYS A 729 -19.68 -13.02 -5.17
N ILE A 730 -19.38 -11.79 -4.73
CA ILE A 730 -20.36 -10.70 -4.67
C ILE A 730 -20.92 -10.42 -6.07
N SER A 731 -20.06 -10.26 -7.08
CA SER A 731 -20.46 -10.05 -8.48
C SER A 731 -21.29 -11.21 -9.05
N LEU A 732 -20.96 -12.47 -8.73
CA LEU A 732 -21.78 -13.62 -9.11
C LEU A 732 -23.18 -13.58 -8.46
N GLY A 733 -23.29 -13.14 -7.21
CA GLY A 733 -24.60 -12.95 -6.58
C GLY A 733 -25.40 -11.79 -7.17
N ARG A 734 -24.73 -10.70 -7.58
CA ARG A 734 -25.36 -9.59 -8.33
C ARG A 734 -25.92 -10.08 -9.68
N LEU A 735 -25.13 -10.84 -10.44
CA LEU A 735 -25.60 -11.49 -11.66
C LEU A 735 -26.73 -12.50 -11.39
N SER A 736 -26.76 -13.13 -10.22
CA SER A 736 -27.85 -14.02 -9.82
C SER A 736 -29.17 -13.27 -9.61
N ALA A 737 -29.11 -12.07 -9.04
CA ALA A 737 -30.29 -11.21 -8.89
C ALA A 737 -30.87 -10.80 -10.25
N THR A 738 -30.01 -10.50 -11.23
CA THR A 738 -30.42 -9.97 -12.53
C THR A 738 -30.77 -11.07 -13.56
N TYR A 739 -29.97 -12.14 -13.62
CA TYR A 739 -30.07 -13.20 -14.62
C TYR A 739 -30.31 -14.60 -14.01
N PRO A 740 -31.30 -14.78 -13.12
CA PRO A 740 -31.45 -16.00 -12.33
C PRO A 740 -31.68 -17.24 -13.21
N LYS A 741 -32.40 -17.09 -14.33
CA LYS A 741 -32.68 -18.18 -15.28
C LYS A 741 -31.44 -18.66 -16.04
N LYS A 742 -30.42 -17.82 -16.22
CA LYS A 742 -29.17 -18.20 -16.89
C LYS A 742 -28.18 -18.78 -15.88
N ILE A 743 -27.98 -18.09 -14.76
CA ILE A 743 -26.93 -18.44 -13.81
C ILE A 743 -27.22 -19.73 -13.02
N ILE A 744 -28.48 -20.11 -12.85
CA ILE A 744 -28.87 -21.35 -12.14
C ILE A 744 -28.25 -22.61 -12.76
N PHE A 745 -28.03 -22.62 -14.08
CA PHE A 745 -27.38 -23.73 -14.79
C PHE A 745 -25.89 -23.87 -14.44
N TYR A 746 -25.27 -22.82 -13.91
CA TYR A 746 -23.87 -22.81 -13.50
C TYR A 746 -23.68 -23.06 -12.01
N PHE A 747 -24.73 -23.00 -11.18
CA PHE A 747 -24.64 -23.20 -9.73
C PHE A 747 -23.94 -24.51 -9.32
N PRO A 748 -24.16 -25.67 -9.96
CA PRO A 748 -23.44 -26.90 -9.63
C PRO A 748 -21.91 -26.79 -9.76
N GLN A 749 -21.41 -25.85 -10.57
CA GLN A 749 -19.97 -25.64 -10.76
C GLN A 749 -19.35 -24.86 -9.59
N PHE A 750 -20.01 -23.83 -9.07
CA PHE A 750 -19.37 -22.86 -8.16
C PHE A 750 -20.04 -22.67 -6.80
N LEU A 751 -21.30 -23.09 -6.60
CA LEU A 751 -22.09 -22.77 -5.39
C LEU A 751 -21.39 -23.20 -4.10
N LYS A 752 -20.82 -24.41 -4.07
CA LYS A 752 -20.08 -24.92 -2.90
C LYS A 752 -18.86 -24.04 -2.56
N THR A 753 -18.07 -23.68 -3.57
CA THR A 753 -16.91 -22.80 -3.41
C THR A 753 -17.33 -21.40 -2.98
N TRP A 754 -18.40 -20.88 -3.57
CA TRP A 754 -19.00 -19.60 -3.21
C TRP A 754 -19.43 -19.55 -1.74
N LEU A 755 -20.15 -20.57 -1.26
CA LEU A 755 -20.59 -20.66 0.14
C LEU A 755 -19.41 -20.69 1.09
N LYS A 756 -18.35 -21.43 0.75
CA LYS A 756 -17.11 -21.46 1.52
C LYS A 756 -16.47 -20.08 1.58
N ILE A 757 -16.22 -19.41 0.45
CA ILE A 757 -15.58 -18.09 0.40
C ILE A 757 -16.41 -17.05 1.17
N MET A 758 -17.71 -16.98 0.90
CA MET A 758 -18.60 -15.99 1.49
C MET A 758 -18.83 -16.20 2.99
N SER A 759 -18.60 -17.42 3.49
CA SER A 759 -18.60 -17.66 4.93
C SER A 759 -17.40 -17.06 5.65
N HIS A 760 -16.35 -16.59 4.97
CA HIS A 760 -15.17 -15.99 5.60
C HIS A 760 -15.24 -14.45 5.66
N GLY A 761 -14.50 -13.88 6.61
CA GLY A 761 -14.43 -12.43 6.84
C GLY A 761 -15.63 -11.87 7.58
N THR A 762 -15.68 -10.54 7.63
CA THR A 762 -16.74 -9.74 8.26
C THR A 762 -18.05 -9.81 7.48
N GLN A 763 -19.17 -9.70 8.21
CA GLN A 763 -20.50 -9.65 7.63
C GLN A 763 -20.75 -8.23 7.08
N GLU A 764 -20.80 -8.11 5.75
CA GLU A 764 -21.03 -6.84 5.04
C GLU A 764 -22.37 -6.85 4.29
N ASN A 765 -22.95 -5.67 4.08
CA ASN A 765 -24.24 -5.53 3.39
C ASN A 765 -24.25 -6.11 1.98
N GLU A 766 -23.13 -6.00 1.25
CA GLU A 766 -23.00 -6.57 -0.10
C GLU A 766 -23.02 -8.09 -0.06
N LYS A 767 -22.35 -8.71 0.93
CA LYS A 767 -22.36 -10.16 1.11
C LYS A 767 -23.74 -10.68 1.47
N ILE A 768 -24.48 -9.98 2.32
CA ILE A 768 -25.86 -10.34 2.69
C ILE A 768 -26.77 -10.25 1.45
N SER A 769 -26.65 -9.17 0.67
CA SER A 769 -27.43 -8.96 -0.55
C SER A 769 -27.13 -10.04 -1.60
N SER A 770 -25.85 -10.38 -1.76
CA SER A 770 -25.37 -11.45 -2.63
C SER A 770 -25.90 -12.82 -2.19
N LEU A 771 -25.87 -13.15 -0.89
CA LEU A 771 -26.46 -14.37 -0.34
C LEU A 771 -27.96 -14.43 -0.59
N LYS A 772 -28.69 -13.35 -0.33
CA LYS A 772 -30.13 -13.29 -0.59
C LYS A 772 -30.44 -13.59 -2.06
N ALA A 773 -29.70 -13.00 -3.00
CA ALA A 773 -29.88 -13.23 -4.44
C ALA A 773 -29.61 -14.68 -4.87
N ILE A 774 -28.57 -15.32 -4.31
CA ILE A 774 -28.28 -16.75 -4.54
C ILE A 774 -29.44 -17.61 -4.03
N LEU A 775 -29.94 -17.37 -2.82
CA LEU A 775 -31.06 -18.12 -2.24
C LEU A 775 -32.36 -17.89 -3.02
N GLU A 776 -32.62 -16.66 -3.49
CA GLU A 776 -33.77 -16.35 -4.36
C GLU A 776 -33.68 -17.12 -5.68
N THR A 777 -32.48 -17.23 -6.26
CA THR A 777 -32.25 -17.97 -7.51
C THR A 777 -32.42 -19.49 -7.32
N LEU A 778 -32.05 -20.03 -6.15
CA LEU A 778 -32.24 -21.45 -5.82
C LEU A 778 -33.71 -21.88 -5.79
N TYR A 779 -34.67 -20.97 -5.64
CA TYR A 779 -36.09 -21.33 -5.78
C TYR A 779 -36.44 -21.86 -7.19
N LEU A 780 -35.66 -21.52 -8.21
CA LEU A 780 -35.84 -22.08 -9.56
C LEU A 780 -35.47 -23.57 -9.62
N ASN A 781 -34.56 -24.03 -8.77
CA ASN A 781 -34.17 -25.43 -8.66
C ASN A 781 -33.66 -25.75 -7.24
N LEU A 782 -34.59 -26.16 -6.37
CA LEU A 782 -34.27 -26.46 -4.97
C LEU A 782 -33.48 -27.77 -4.78
N ASP A 783 -33.37 -28.62 -5.80
CA ASP A 783 -32.57 -29.85 -5.68
C ASP A 783 -31.08 -29.51 -5.50
N ILE A 784 -30.60 -28.47 -6.19
CA ILE A 784 -29.24 -27.92 -6.01
C ILE A 784 -29.04 -27.41 -4.59
N ALA A 785 -30.07 -26.77 -4.01
CA ALA A 785 -30.02 -26.29 -2.63
C ALA A 785 -29.94 -27.45 -1.63
N ALA A 786 -30.65 -28.55 -1.90
CA ALA A 786 -30.67 -29.72 -1.02
C ALA A 786 -29.29 -30.38 -0.92
N GLU A 787 -28.56 -30.49 -2.03
CA GLU A 787 -27.19 -31.03 -2.08
C GLU A 787 -26.18 -30.19 -1.28
N ASN A 788 -26.45 -28.89 -1.10
CA ASN A 788 -25.57 -27.94 -0.41
C ASN A 788 -26.18 -27.41 0.91
N LEU A 789 -27.21 -28.08 1.43
CA LEU A 789 -28.07 -27.55 2.49
C LEU A 789 -27.30 -27.23 3.78
N LYS A 790 -26.32 -28.07 4.14
CA LYS A 790 -25.49 -27.87 5.34
C LYS A 790 -24.68 -26.56 5.27
N ASP A 791 -24.04 -26.29 4.13
CA ASP A 791 -23.22 -25.09 3.93
C ASP A 791 -24.12 -23.82 3.85
N ILE A 792 -25.33 -23.95 3.27
CA ILE A 792 -26.35 -22.88 3.25
C ILE A 792 -26.82 -22.55 4.67
N VAL A 793 -27.12 -23.55 5.49
CA VAL A 793 -27.54 -23.36 6.88
C VAL A 793 -26.41 -22.72 7.68
N TYR A 794 -25.17 -23.18 7.50
CA TYR A 794 -24.00 -22.61 8.16
C TYR A 794 -23.85 -21.10 7.90
N ILE A 795 -23.89 -20.66 6.63
CA ILE A 795 -23.72 -19.24 6.30
C ILE A 795 -24.88 -18.37 6.81
N ILE A 796 -26.14 -18.86 6.76
CA ILE A 796 -27.31 -18.15 7.29
C ILE A 796 -27.18 -17.94 8.81
N LEU A 797 -26.73 -18.97 9.54
CA LEU A 797 -26.52 -18.88 10.98
C LEU A 797 -25.35 -17.98 11.33
N LYS A 798 -24.30 -17.97 10.51
CA LYS A 798 -23.15 -17.08 10.67
C LYS A 798 -23.54 -15.61 10.51
N TYR A 799 -24.47 -15.29 9.61
CA TYR A 799 -24.95 -13.94 9.39
C TYR A 799 -26.03 -13.56 10.41
N LYS A 800 -25.60 -13.19 11.62
CA LYS A 800 -26.46 -12.86 12.75
C LYS A 800 -27.11 -11.48 12.62
N TYR A 801 -26.37 -10.50 12.10
CA TYR A 801 -26.77 -9.09 12.10
C TYR A 801 -27.47 -8.69 10.79
N VAL A 802 -28.65 -9.24 10.52
CA VAL A 802 -29.41 -8.94 9.30
C VAL A 802 -30.70 -8.17 9.62
N SER A 803 -31.22 -7.43 8.64
CA SER A 803 -32.52 -6.76 8.79
C SER A 803 -33.65 -7.77 9.02
N GLN A 804 -34.73 -7.33 9.66
CA GLN A 804 -35.87 -8.19 9.96
C GLN A 804 -36.46 -8.84 8.70
N ASN A 805 -36.52 -8.10 7.58
CA ASN A 805 -37.01 -8.63 6.30
C ASN A 805 -36.15 -9.79 5.78
N ILE A 806 -34.82 -9.66 5.88
CA ILE A 806 -33.89 -10.71 5.45
C ILE A 806 -33.98 -11.91 6.40
N ASN A 807 -34.17 -11.67 7.70
CA ASN A 807 -34.35 -12.74 8.67
C ASN A 807 -35.64 -13.55 8.40
N ILE A 808 -36.74 -12.86 8.08
CA ILE A 808 -38.01 -13.50 7.66
C ILE A 808 -37.80 -14.33 6.39
N PHE A 809 -37.08 -13.77 5.41
CA PHE A 809 -36.75 -14.50 4.18
C PHE A 809 -35.93 -15.77 4.46
N PHE A 810 -34.89 -15.69 5.31
CA PHE A 810 -34.10 -16.86 5.71
C PHE A 810 -34.97 -17.92 6.41
N HIS A 811 -35.85 -17.51 7.32
CA HIS A 811 -36.81 -18.41 7.96
C HIS A 811 -37.68 -19.14 6.93
N GLN A 812 -38.25 -18.41 5.97
CA GLN A 812 -39.11 -18.98 4.93
C GLN A 812 -38.34 -19.97 4.04
N PHE A 813 -37.12 -19.61 3.63
CA PHE A 813 -36.26 -20.48 2.82
C PHE A 813 -35.94 -21.77 3.58
N LEU A 814 -35.47 -21.67 4.83
CA LEU A 814 -35.13 -22.83 5.65
C LEU A 814 -36.36 -23.71 5.95
N SER A 815 -37.51 -23.12 6.22
CA SER A 815 -38.77 -23.85 6.43
C SER A 815 -39.16 -24.68 5.20
N ASN A 816 -39.05 -24.07 4.01
CA ASN A 816 -39.32 -24.75 2.74
C ASN A 816 -38.34 -25.92 2.50
N MET A 817 -37.06 -25.72 2.81
CA MET A 817 -36.06 -26.79 2.69
C MET A 817 -36.32 -27.94 3.66
N LYS A 818 -36.67 -27.64 4.93
CA LYS A 818 -37.05 -28.65 5.94
C LYS A 818 -38.26 -29.47 5.51
N GLN A 819 -39.28 -28.81 4.96
CA GLN A 819 -40.51 -29.47 4.53
C GLN A 819 -40.30 -30.34 3.30
N LYS A 820 -39.54 -29.85 2.30
CA LYS A 820 -39.38 -30.54 1.01
C LYS A 820 -38.27 -31.60 1.01
N TYR A 821 -37.21 -31.42 1.81
CA TYR A 821 -36.05 -32.31 1.88
C TYR A 821 -35.75 -32.76 3.32
N PRO A 822 -36.69 -33.48 3.99
CA PRO A 822 -36.54 -33.85 5.40
C PRO A 822 -35.36 -34.79 5.68
N ASN A 823 -34.90 -35.55 4.69
CA ASN A 823 -33.72 -36.42 4.85
C ASN A 823 -32.42 -35.61 4.88
N HIS A 824 -32.20 -34.74 3.90
CA HIS A 824 -31.06 -33.80 3.90
C HIS A 824 -31.08 -32.89 5.14
N TRP A 825 -32.26 -32.49 5.62
CA TRP A 825 -32.38 -31.71 6.86
C TRP A 825 -31.86 -32.47 8.09
N LYS A 826 -32.09 -33.78 8.18
CA LYS A 826 -31.58 -34.60 9.31
C LYS A 826 -30.06 -34.72 9.30
N GLU A 827 -29.44 -34.71 8.13
CA GLU A 827 -27.97 -34.79 7.97
C GLU A 827 -27.24 -33.56 8.51
N ILE A 828 -27.94 -32.43 8.67
CA ILE A 828 -27.39 -31.22 9.31
C ILE A 828 -26.95 -31.52 10.75
N TYR A 829 -27.78 -32.27 11.50
CA TYR A 829 -27.56 -32.60 12.90
C TYR A 829 -26.64 -33.81 13.08
N ASN A 830 -26.67 -34.75 12.14
CA ASN A 830 -25.90 -35.99 12.17
C ASN A 830 -25.16 -36.16 10.83
N PRO A 831 -24.02 -35.48 10.63
CA PRO A 831 -23.25 -35.66 9.41
C PRO A 831 -22.81 -37.11 9.30
N THR A 832 -23.08 -37.74 8.16
CA THR A 832 -22.54 -39.07 7.84
C THR A 832 -21.00 -38.97 7.77
N ASN A 833 -20.29 -40.04 8.16
CA ASN A 833 -18.81 -40.08 8.20
C ASN A 833 -18.14 -39.77 6.84
N ASP A 834 -18.88 -39.77 5.74
CA ASP A 834 -18.41 -39.46 4.38
C ASP A 834 -18.54 -37.98 3.99
N SER A 835 -19.07 -37.10 4.86
CA SER A 835 -19.22 -35.67 4.54
C SER A 835 -17.86 -34.96 4.67
N LEU A 836 -17.26 -34.57 3.54
CA LEU A 836 -16.03 -33.75 3.46
C LEU A 836 -16.14 -32.34 4.10
N SER A 837 -17.31 -31.95 4.62
CA SER A 837 -17.54 -30.65 5.25
C SER A 837 -17.51 -30.74 6.78
N SER A 838 -16.88 -29.75 7.43
CA SER A 838 -16.84 -29.63 8.89
C SER A 838 -18.26 -29.62 9.48
N PRO A 839 -18.51 -30.24 10.66
CA PRO A 839 -19.80 -30.15 11.32
C PRO A 839 -20.13 -28.69 11.69
N ILE A 840 -21.41 -28.33 11.69
CA ILE A 840 -21.85 -27.01 12.18
C ILE A 840 -21.65 -27.00 13.70
N PRO A 841 -21.01 -25.97 14.28
CA PRO A 841 -20.86 -25.84 15.73
C PRO A 841 -22.20 -25.94 16.48
N ASN A 842 -22.22 -26.65 17.61
CA ASN A 842 -23.46 -26.92 18.36
C ASN A 842 -24.16 -25.64 18.86
N ASP A 843 -23.39 -24.61 19.20
CA ASP A 843 -23.89 -23.28 19.55
C ASP A 843 -24.63 -22.63 18.38
N MET A 844 -24.14 -22.78 17.14
CA MET A 844 -24.85 -22.31 15.95
C MET A 844 -26.10 -23.15 15.64
N LEU A 845 -26.07 -24.47 15.87
CA LEU A 845 -27.27 -25.30 15.70
C LEU A 845 -28.38 -24.93 16.68
N ASN A 846 -28.06 -24.48 17.89
CA ASN A 846 -29.05 -23.95 18.82
C ASN A 846 -29.75 -22.70 18.27
N ASP A 847 -29.05 -21.90 17.46
CA ASP A 847 -29.63 -20.72 16.81
C ASP A 847 -30.75 -21.11 15.81
N LEU A 848 -30.80 -22.33 15.26
CA LEU A 848 -31.96 -22.77 14.45
C LEU A 848 -33.25 -22.79 15.28
N ASN A 849 -33.17 -23.30 16.51
CA ASN A 849 -34.31 -23.32 17.41
C ASN A 849 -34.63 -21.92 17.97
N THR A 850 -33.63 -21.17 18.43
CA THR A 850 -33.86 -19.89 19.12
C THR A 850 -34.17 -18.73 18.16
N ARG A 851 -33.55 -18.68 16.98
CA ARG A 851 -33.74 -17.61 15.99
C ARG A 851 -34.86 -17.91 15.00
N PHE A 852 -35.02 -19.17 14.61
CA PHE A 852 -35.94 -19.57 13.54
C PHE A 852 -37.05 -20.53 14.00
N ASN A 853 -37.00 -21.09 15.21
CA ASN A 853 -37.97 -22.08 15.69
C ASN A 853 -38.06 -23.33 14.76
N LEU A 854 -36.91 -23.76 14.22
CA LEU A 854 -36.76 -24.85 13.25
C LEU A 854 -35.93 -26.03 13.75
#